data_AF-A0A1F9YY80-F1
#
_entry.id   AF-A0A1F9YY80-F1
#
_cell.length_a   1.000
_cell.length_b   1.000
_cell.length_c   1.000
_cell.angle_alpha   90.00
_cell.angle_beta   90.00
_cell.angle_gamma   90.00
#
_symmetry.space_group_name_H-M   'P 1'
#
loop_
_entity.id
_entity.type
_entity.pdbx_description
1 polymer ?
#
loop_
_entity_poly.entity_id
_entity_poly.type
_entity_poly.pdbx_seq_one_letter_code
_entity_poly.pdbx_strand_id
1 'polypeptide(L)'
;MFGKRLSKGFLVDTSGALVKEFVFTSKGDVSYEDIRQAIKDKGDVGSLGKFEVGKMTATVIKGERMHFIAVSKGDVDDSDIGFFREMLNSVEKTFDARVDGRMRVAQIGEQRAKEAQEKAKKSEDELNTNRNDLALEGVALEELRMELDKLKMETEKWQEELRDFESQVNERHAQINERVQLLLEREQNFVKSQQAFEAASDAKRALMRRTQEGIATTVIVAESGLAKLHGERKEVEDRRAALEGDLDKFQDSKAQWEVDIAESKKRIEAIDNDRMALEEASKRLEDRVKEQDDLKQTLDSRLKELDENSARLRSERQAFEEESAKVRADIQEVQSSLDKRETELKELETGLAGQKQELDRSVAEFTPKQEQLAAQTTELEEKLKDLEERHQALESGKSDLEKQRAENEKNAEKLQMEIAALATKVGQDGEALKERASALERREAELKNRESKLGESEERVESLLREVDKRQRDSEKREATIKEVTIAQQAAAKGIAERDALLATREKEVVAKEAAVAEAKAKVDLQLDSLADSKKELERARSDVGRKESALAEESKALIERERRLSEDTELLKRKQEGLKASEDDLEKRLQTLAAREEALKEEANKTKAKVDEELHRLETEKQHVADKMSDLEARDQEFAGKQEAITKSMKDLENRETGFQEKVDDMNRKREGLSVEIDRLAEEKAKIDRMREHLDKRKEVVGQSVDRLAEVTKKLEELRARSKRKSEEQSAQPVPQEQPPVA
;
A
#
# COMPACT_ATOMS: atom_id res chain seq x y z
N MET A 1 -98.95 145.76 21.44
CA MET A 1 -99.95 146.27 20.48
C MET A 1 -100.95 147.07 21.29
N PHE A 2 -101.19 148.33 20.93
CA PHE A 2 -102.11 149.20 21.67
C PHE A 2 -103.58 148.80 21.47
N GLY A 3 -104.43 149.09 22.45
CA GLY A 3 -105.85 148.78 22.41
C GLY A 3 -106.56 149.47 21.23
N LYS A 4 -107.52 148.77 20.60
CA LYS A 4 -108.28 149.26 19.41
C LYS A 4 -109.11 150.55 19.63
N ARG A 5 -109.04 151.14 20.84
CA ARG A 5 -109.75 152.36 21.24
C ARG A 5 -108.89 153.62 21.15
N LEU A 6 -107.57 153.49 21.05
CA LEU A 6 -106.61 154.60 20.98
C LEU A 6 -106.67 155.27 19.59
N SER A 7 -106.85 156.58 19.53
CA SER A 7 -106.88 157.35 18.28
C SER A 7 -105.62 158.18 18.05
N LYS A 8 -105.17 158.92 19.06
CA LYS A 8 -103.98 159.78 18.99
C LYS A 8 -103.24 159.86 20.32
N GLY A 9 -102.01 160.33 20.30
CA GLY A 9 -101.22 160.66 21.49
C GLY A 9 -100.40 161.93 21.25
N PHE A 10 -100.23 162.76 22.27
CA PHE A 10 -99.46 164.00 22.18
C PHE A 10 -98.43 164.04 23.30
N LEU A 11 -97.15 163.96 22.96
CA LEU A 11 -96.05 164.22 23.89
C LEU A 11 -95.92 165.74 24.04
N VAL A 12 -96.01 166.21 25.28
CA VAL A 12 -95.94 167.63 25.66
C VAL A 12 -94.91 167.84 26.76
N ASP A 13 -94.38 169.05 26.87
CA ASP A 13 -93.56 169.43 28.03
C ASP A 13 -94.42 169.78 29.25
N THR A 14 -93.79 170.16 30.36
CA THR A 14 -94.48 170.59 31.60
C THR A 14 -95.30 171.88 31.44
N SER A 15 -95.12 172.64 30.36
CA SER A 15 -95.92 173.84 30.05
C SER A 15 -97.14 173.55 29.16
N GLY A 16 -97.27 172.32 28.65
CA GLY A 16 -98.29 171.99 27.66
C GLY A 16 -97.96 172.46 26.24
N ALA A 17 -96.68 172.58 25.89
CA ALA A 17 -96.25 172.79 24.51
C ALA A 17 -96.04 171.44 23.80
N LEU A 18 -96.48 171.32 22.53
CA LEU A 18 -96.37 170.10 21.76
C LEU A 18 -94.91 169.79 21.40
N VAL A 19 -94.40 168.66 21.90
CA VAL A 19 -93.10 168.11 21.52
C VAL A 19 -93.26 167.16 20.34
N LYS A 20 -94.31 166.30 20.33
CA LYS A 20 -94.60 165.39 19.21
C LYS A 20 -96.03 164.82 19.22
N GLU A 21 -96.69 164.82 18.06
CA GLU A 21 -97.96 164.09 17.84
C GLU A 21 -97.71 162.66 17.34
N PHE A 22 -98.56 161.74 17.78
CA PHE A 22 -98.61 160.32 17.41
C PHE A 22 -100.03 159.98 16.97
N VAL A 23 -100.21 159.45 15.76
CA VAL A 23 -101.52 159.06 15.22
C VAL A 23 -101.62 157.54 15.22
N PHE A 24 -102.61 156.99 15.92
CA PHE A 24 -102.82 155.55 16.07
C PHE A 24 -103.97 155.02 15.21
N THR A 25 -105.06 155.79 15.04
CA THR A 25 -106.14 155.47 14.08
C THR A 25 -106.71 156.74 13.42
N SER A 26 -107.09 156.63 12.14
CA SER A 26 -107.54 157.75 11.29
C SER A 26 -109.04 158.07 11.37
N LYS A 27 -109.77 157.53 12.36
CA LYS A 27 -111.24 157.71 12.52
C LYS A 27 -111.63 158.64 13.68
N GLY A 28 -110.74 159.54 14.09
CA GLY A 28 -110.96 160.46 15.22
C GLY A 28 -110.51 161.88 14.91
N ASP A 29 -111.48 162.77 14.69
CA ASP A 29 -111.30 164.18 14.31
C ASP A 29 -110.88 165.08 15.49
N VAL A 30 -109.91 164.66 16.31
CA VAL A 30 -109.34 165.49 17.39
C VAL A 30 -107.97 166.02 16.97
N SER A 31 -107.82 167.34 16.96
CA SER A 31 -106.56 168.05 16.69
C SER A 31 -105.83 168.43 17.98
N TYR A 32 -104.56 168.84 17.85
CA TYR A 32 -103.86 169.43 19.00
C TYR A 32 -104.49 170.75 19.46
N GLU A 33 -105.09 171.53 18.56
CA GLU A 33 -105.74 172.77 18.94
C GLU A 33 -106.99 172.52 19.80
N ASP A 34 -107.71 171.42 19.59
CA ASP A 34 -108.81 171.00 20.47
C ASP A 34 -108.29 170.58 21.86
N ILE A 35 -107.18 169.84 21.92
CA ILE A 35 -106.48 169.50 23.18
C ILE A 35 -106.07 170.79 23.90
N ARG A 36 -105.42 171.70 23.18
CA ARG A 36 -104.92 172.99 23.68
C ARG A 36 -106.06 173.87 24.21
N GLN A 37 -107.20 173.88 23.54
CA GLN A 37 -108.39 174.61 23.96
C GLN A 37 -109.05 173.96 25.19
N ALA A 38 -108.98 172.63 25.33
CA ALA A 38 -109.50 171.88 26.48
C ALA A 38 -108.60 171.94 27.74
N ILE A 39 -107.29 172.20 27.60
CA ILE A 39 -106.34 172.38 28.73
C ILE A 39 -106.05 173.84 29.06
N LYS A 40 -106.50 174.79 28.22
CA LYS A 40 -106.31 176.22 28.43
C LYS A 40 -106.84 176.64 29.81
N ASP A 41 -106.02 177.40 30.54
CA ASP A 41 -106.27 177.91 31.89
C ASP A 41 -106.36 176.83 33.01
N LYS A 42 -106.00 175.57 32.75
CA LYS A 42 -106.11 174.45 33.72
C LYS A 42 -104.82 174.05 34.48
N GLY A 43 -103.80 174.90 34.53
CA GLY A 43 -102.60 174.68 35.38
C GLY A 43 -101.64 173.59 34.87
N ASP A 44 -100.90 172.94 35.80
CA ASP A 44 -99.92 171.86 35.47
C ASP A 44 -100.62 170.75 34.69
N VAL A 45 -100.23 170.56 33.43
CA VAL A 45 -100.83 169.57 32.52
C VAL A 45 -100.73 168.16 33.09
N GLY A 46 -99.68 167.85 33.86
CA GLY A 46 -99.50 166.55 34.52
C GLY A 46 -100.53 166.27 35.61
N SER A 47 -101.32 167.25 36.05
CA SER A 47 -102.39 167.09 37.04
C SER A 47 -103.79 166.83 36.43
N LEU A 48 -103.95 166.98 35.11
CA LEU A 48 -105.27 167.00 34.46
C LEU A 48 -105.99 165.65 34.35
N GLY A 49 -105.29 164.54 34.58
CA GLY A 49 -105.90 163.21 34.60
C GLY A 49 -106.64 162.88 33.29
N LYS A 50 -107.96 162.67 33.38
CA LYS A 50 -108.85 162.41 32.23
C LYS A 50 -109.74 163.62 31.95
N PHE A 51 -109.82 164.05 30.69
CA PHE A 51 -110.68 165.16 30.24
C PHE A 51 -111.33 164.88 28.89
N GLU A 52 -112.48 165.49 28.60
CA GLU A 52 -113.18 165.30 27.33
C GLU A 52 -112.74 166.29 26.25
N VAL A 53 -112.68 165.83 25.01
CA VAL A 53 -112.41 166.64 23.81
C VAL A 53 -113.37 166.20 22.70
N GLY A 54 -114.41 167.01 22.47
CA GLY A 54 -115.47 166.72 21.49
C GLY A 54 -116.31 165.49 21.87
N LYS A 55 -116.05 164.34 21.20
CA LYS A 55 -116.69 163.04 21.47
C LYS A 55 -115.69 161.96 21.94
N MET A 56 -114.49 162.37 22.33
CA MET A 56 -113.39 161.51 22.76
C MET A 56 -112.93 161.87 24.17
N THR A 57 -112.23 160.94 24.82
CA THR A 57 -111.62 161.13 26.13
C THR A 57 -110.10 161.22 25.96
N ALA A 58 -109.48 162.22 26.56
CA ALA A 58 -108.03 162.40 26.63
C ALA A 58 -107.53 162.05 28.05
N THR A 59 -106.43 161.31 28.16
CA THR A 59 -105.82 160.85 29.41
C THR A 59 -104.36 161.28 29.46
N VAL A 60 -103.96 162.03 30.49
CA VAL A 60 -102.56 162.47 30.67
C VAL A 60 -101.77 161.43 31.46
N ILE A 61 -100.62 161.05 30.91
CA ILE A 61 -99.62 160.16 31.50
C ILE A 61 -98.42 161.03 31.90
N LYS A 62 -98.15 161.14 33.20
CA LYS A 62 -97.09 161.99 33.75
C LYS A 62 -95.72 161.29 33.74
N GLY A 63 -94.68 162.01 33.32
CA GLY A 63 -93.25 161.72 33.51
C GLY A 63 -92.54 162.90 34.19
N GLU A 64 -91.24 162.80 34.50
CA GLU A 64 -90.55 163.78 35.35
C GLU A 64 -90.29 165.13 34.66
N ARG A 65 -89.89 165.13 33.38
CA ARG A 65 -89.66 166.35 32.57
C ARG A 65 -90.61 166.51 31.39
N MET A 66 -91.32 165.45 30.97
CA MET A 66 -92.33 165.50 29.88
C MET A 66 -93.55 164.62 30.19
N HIS A 67 -94.68 164.88 29.51
CA HIS A 67 -95.97 164.22 29.74
C HIS A 67 -96.58 163.76 28.40
N PHE A 68 -97.45 162.75 28.43
CA PHE A 68 -98.06 162.16 27.23
C PHE A 68 -99.59 162.12 27.32
N ILE A 69 -100.29 162.82 26.43
CA ILE A 69 -101.76 162.92 26.41
C ILE A 69 -102.31 161.93 25.39
N ALA A 70 -102.88 160.82 25.85
CA ALA A 70 -103.49 159.78 25.03
C ALA A 70 -104.98 160.03 24.79
N VAL A 71 -105.43 160.07 23.54
CA VAL A 71 -106.83 160.29 23.13
C VAL A 71 -107.46 158.99 22.65
N SER A 72 -108.63 158.66 23.15
CA SER A 72 -109.34 157.40 22.87
C SER A 72 -110.86 157.55 22.87
N LYS A 73 -111.53 156.59 22.23
CA LYS A 73 -113.00 156.46 22.27
C LYS A 73 -113.41 155.66 23.52
N GLY A 74 -113.48 156.35 24.65
CA GLY A 74 -113.60 155.76 26.00
C GLY A 74 -112.24 155.68 26.70
N ASP A 75 -112.17 154.93 27.80
CA ASP A 75 -110.95 154.81 28.62
C ASP A 75 -109.78 154.10 27.89
N VAL A 76 -108.56 154.53 28.24
CA VAL A 76 -107.28 153.92 27.85
C VAL A 76 -106.97 152.72 28.76
N ASP A 77 -106.49 151.62 28.18
CA ASP A 77 -106.15 150.39 28.92
C ASP A 77 -104.84 150.55 29.72
N ASP A 78 -104.77 150.00 30.95
CA ASP A 78 -103.59 150.15 31.85
C ASP A 78 -102.27 149.65 31.24
N SER A 79 -102.34 148.64 30.36
CA SER A 79 -101.21 148.15 29.54
C SER A 79 -100.55 149.28 28.76
N ASP A 80 -101.36 150.11 28.10
CA ASP A 80 -100.88 151.17 27.22
C ASP A 80 -100.29 152.31 28.06
N ILE A 81 -100.88 152.60 29.22
CA ILE A 81 -100.35 153.57 30.21
C ILE A 81 -98.96 153.13 30.71
N GLY A 82 -98.79 151.84 31.00
CA GLY A 82 -97.51 151.27 31.43
C GLY A 82 -96.38 151.47 30.41
N PHE A 83 -96.65 151.16 29.14
CA PHE A 83 -95.67 151.32 28.05
C PHE A 83 -95.19 152.77 27.90
N PHE A 84 -96.11 153.75 27.87
CA PHE A 84 -95.72 155.14 27.68
C PHE A 84 -94.89 155.69 28.85
N ARG A 85 -95.08 155.18 30.08
CA ARG A 85 -94.28 155.54 31.25
C ARG A 85 -92.84 155.01 31.18
N GLU A 86 -92.64 153.79 30.68
CA GLU A 86 -91.30 153.21 30.48
C GLU A 86 -90.52 153.95 29.37
N MET A 87 -91.21 154.33 28.29
CA MET A 87 -90.64 155.13 27.20
C MET A 87 -90.11 156.48 27.69
N LEU A 88 -90.82 157.16 28.59
CA LEU A 88 -90.39 158.46 29.16
C LEU A 88 -89.08 158.34 29.95
N ASN A 89 -88.97 157.35 30.84
CA ASN A 89 -87.77 157.14 31.68
C ASN A 89 -86.48 156.89 30.89
N SER A 90 -86.57 156.26 29.71
CA SER A 90 -85.38 155.97 28.88
C SER A 90 -84.77 157.25 28.30
N VAL A 91 -85.62 158.18 27.84
CA VAL A 91 -85.19 159.43 27.20
C VAL A 91 -84.47 160.35 28.21
N GLU A 92 -84.91 160.37 29.46
CA GLU A 92 -84.41 161.28 30.49
C GLU A 92 -82.99 160.92 30.98
N LYS A 93 -82.57 159.65 30.94
CA LYS A 93 -81.21 159.23 31.37
C LYS A 93 -80.07 159.68 30.48
N THR A 94 -80.32 159.97 29.20
CA THR A 94 -79.26 160.33 28.24
C THR A 94 -78.74 161.76 28.39
N PHE A 95 -79.41 162.60 29.18
CA PHE A 95 -79.14 164.04 29.24
C PHE A 95 -78.00 164.42 30.20
N ASP A 96 -77.90 163.73 31.35
CA ASP A 96 -77.05 164.18 32.46
C ASP A 96 -75.55 163.83 32.27
N ALA A 97 -75.25 162.78 31.49
CA ALA A 97 -73.88 162.35 31.19
C ALA A 97 -73.03 163.39 30.44
N ARG A 98 -73.62 164.50 29.99
CA ARG A 98 -72.96 165.55 29.20
C ARG A 98 -72.45 166.75 29.98
N VAL A 99 -72.87 166.94 31.23
CA VAL A 99 -72.56 168.16 32.02
C VAL A 99 -71.28 168.02 32.85
N ASP A 100 -71.09 166.87 33.52
CA ASP A 100 -69.93 166.61 34.39
C ASP A 100 -68.56 166.64 33.67
N GLY A 101 -68.55 166.44 32.35
CA GLY A 101 -67.31 166.36 31.56
C GLY A 101 -66.53 167.67 31.44
N ARG A 102 -67.13 168.84 31.74
CA ARG A 102 -66.50 170.15 31.46
C ARG A 102 -65.72 170.78 32.62
N MET A 103 -66.08 170.48 33.88
CA MET A 103 -65.45 171.14 35.05
C MET A 103 -64.06 170.56 35.43
N ARG A 104 -63.78 169.29 35.14
CA ARG A 104 -62.49 168.65 35.53
C ARG A 104 -61.29 169.05 34.65
N VAL A 105 -61.53 169.68 33.50
CA VAL A 105 -60.48 169.95 32.49
C VAL A 105 -59.64 171.18 32.82
N ALA A 106 -60.18 172.16 33.55
CA ALA A 106 -59.48 173.44 33.81
C ALA A 106 -58.39 173.34 34.89
N GLN A 107 -58.63 172.64 36.01
CA GLN A 107 -57.68 172.61 37.14
C GLN A 107 -56.47 171.67 36.94
N ILE A 108 -56.55 170.72 36.00
CA ILE A 108 -55.43 169.80 35.68
C ILE A 108 -54.34 170.48 34.82
N GLY A 109 -54.65 171.62 34.19
CA GLY A 109 -53.72 172.33 33.29
C GLY A 109 -52.55 173.01 34.00
N GLU A 110 -52.79 173.64 35.15
CA GLU A 110 -51.83 174.55 35.78
C GLU A 110 -50.71 173.82 36.55
N GLN A 111 -51.01 172.68 37.19
CA GLN A 111 -49.99 171.85 37.85
C GLN A 111 -49.10 171.09 36.85
N ARG A 112 -49.61 170.71 35.67
CA ARG A 112 -48.84 169.98 34.65
C ARG A 112 -47.70 170.78 34.02
N ALA A 113 -47.76 172.12 34.05
CA ALA A 113 -46.73 172.96 33.44
C ALA A 113 -45.39 172.95 34.20
N LYS A 114 -45.40 172.78 35.53
CA LYS A 114 -44.17 172.73 36.33
C LYS A 114 -43.51 171.36 36.36
N GLU A 115 -44.28 170.27 36.40
CA GLU A 115 -43.73 168.90 36.38
C GLU A 115 -43.13 168.51 35.02
N ALA A 116 -43.57 169.12 33.92
CA ALA A 116 -43.05 168.84 32.58
C ALA A 116 -41.59 169.28 32.39
N GLN A 117 -41.15 170.35 33.08
CA GLN A 117 -39.81 170.91 32.89
C GLN A 117 -38.71 170.12 33.62
N GLU A 118 -39.02 169.42 34.72
CA GLU A 118 -38.06 168.53 35.40
C GLU A 118 -38.00 167.13 34.76
N LYS A 119 -39.11 166.62 34.21
CA LYS A 119 -39.10 165.31 33.52
C LYS A 119 -38.28 165.33 32.23
N ALA A 120 -38.29 166.43 31.48
CA ALA A 120 -37.52 166.55 30.24
C ALA A 120 -36.01 166.35 30.44
N LYS A 121 -35.44 166.79 31.58
CA LYS A 121 -34.01 166.60 31.88
C LYS A 121 -33.63 165.16 32.19
N LYS A 122 -34.54 164.34 32.73
CA LYS A 122 -34.25 162.92 33.03
C LYS A 122 -34.37 162.02 31.79
N SER A 123 -35.28 162.35 30.88
CA SER A 123 -35.44 161.60 29.62
C SER A 123 -34.27 161.76 28.64
N GLU A 124 -33.41 162.77 28.80
CA GLU A 124 -32.24 162.98 27.93
C GLU A 124 -31.04 162.11 28.36
N ASP A 125 -30.83 161.93 29.67
CA ASP A 125 -29.82 161.01 30.21
C ASP A 125 -30.17 159.53 29.94
N GLU A 126 -31.47 159.16 29.99
CA GLU A 126 -31.96 157.80 29.69
C GLU A 126 -31.88 157.41 28.20
N LEU A 127 -31.78 158.38 27.28
CA LEU A 127 -31.60 158.10 25.85
C LEU A 127 -30.12 157.90 25.46
N ASN A 128 -29.18 158.48 26.20
CA ASN A 128 -27.75 158.28 25.96
C ASN A 128 -27.23 156.93 26.49
N THR A 129 -27.87 156.33 27.51
CA THR A 129 -27.55 154.97 27.96
C THR A 129 -28.03 153.91 26.97
N ASN A 130 -29.30 153.95 26.56
CA ASN A 130 -29.87 153.01 25.58
C ASN A 130 -29.13 152.97 24.22
N ARG A 131 -28.45 154.06 23.84
CA ARG A 131 -27.63 154.11 22.61
C ARG A 131 -26.32 153.30 22.72
N ASN A 132 -25.77 153.13 23.92
CA ASN A 132 -24.55 152.35 24.12
C ASN A 132 -24.85 150.84 24.23
N ASP A 133 -25.99 150.45 24.81
CA ASP A 133 -26.37 149.04 24.94
C ASP A 133 -26.66 148.39 23.58
N LEU A 134 -27.33 149.11 22.66
CA LEU A 134 -27.55 148.67 21.27
C LEU A 134 -26.25 148.53 20.46
N ALA A 135 -25.16 149.21 20.86
CA ALA A 135 -23.86 149.04 20.21
C ALA A 135 -23.13 147.76 20.67
N LEU A 136 -23.42 147.27 21.88
CA LEU A 136 -22.88 146.02 22.41
C LEU A 136 -23.63 144.79 21.86
N GLU A 137 -24.96 144.87 21.70
CA GLU A 137 -25.74 143.80 21.04
C GLU A 137 -25.29 143.54 19.59
N GLY A 138 -24.88 144.59 18.86
CA GLY A 138 -24.37 144.45 17.49
C GLY A 138 -23.07 143.64 17.39
N VAL A 139 -22.19 143.71 18.40
CA VAL A 139 -20.94 142.93 18.43
C VAL A 139 -21.22 141.46 18.74
N ALA A 140 -22.10 141.19 19.73
CA ALA A 140 -22.46 139.83 20.12
C ALA A 140 -23.16 139.03 19.00
N LEU A 141 -23.96 139.72 18.16
CA LEU A 141 -24.60 139.08 17.00
C LEU A 141 -23.59 138.71 15.89
N GLU A 142 -22.54 139.48 15.69
CA GLU A 142 -21.50 139.15 14.69
C GLU A 142 -20.59 138.00 15.19
N GLU A 143 -20.32 137.91 16.50
CA GLU A 143 -19.64 136.76 17.12
C GLU A 143 -20.43 135.46 16.92
N LEU A 144 -21.72 135.44 17.28
CA LEU A 144 -22.61 134.28 17.06
C LEU A 144 -22.70 133.88 15.58
N ARG A 145 -22.58 134.85 14.65
CA ARG A 145 -22.58 134.57 13.21
C ARG A 145 -21.29 133.91 12.75
N MET A 146 -20.14 134.37 13.27
CA MET A 146 -18.85 133.72 13.02
C MET A 146 -18.80 132.30 13.62
N GLU A 147 -19.40 132.06 14.80
CA GLU A 147 -19.54 130.71 15.35
C GLU A 147 -20.45 129.82 14.49
N LEU A 148 -21.58 130.35 13.99
CA LEU A 148 -22.49 129.62 13.10
C LEU A 148 -21.81 129.21 11.79
N ASP A 149 -21.05 130.11 11.16
CA ASP A 149 -20.34 129.79 9.92
C ASP A 149 -19.15 128.85 10.15
N LYS A 150 -18.47 128.94 11.31
CA LYS A 150 -17.46 127.95 11.73
C LYS A 150 -18.08 126.56 11.92
N LEU A 151 -19.23 126.45 12.58
CA LEU A 151 -19.97 125.19 12.74
C LEU A 151 -20.41 124.58 11.40
N LYS A 152 -20.76 125.41 10.40
CA LYS A 152 -21.04 124.91 9.03
C LYS A 152 -19.80 124.33 8.38
N MET A 153 -18.66 125.04 8.40
CA MET A 153 -17.41 124.53 7.83
C MET A 153 -16.95 123.25 8.54
N GLU A 154 -17.11 123.15 9.86
CA GLU A 154 -16.87 121.91 10.59
C GLU A 154 -17.84 120.82 10.14
N THR A 155 -19.14 121.09 9.99
CA THR A 155 -20.13 120.11 9.50
C THR A 155 -19.83 119.60 8.09
N GLU A 156 -19.43 120.48 7.16
CA GLU A 156 -19.01 120.09 5.81
C GLU A 156 -17.76 119.20 5.84
N LYS A 157 -16.77 119.55 6.67
CA LYS A 157 -15.57 118.74 6.88
C LYS A 157 -15.88 117.36 7.46
N TRP A 158 -16.78 117.27 8.44
CA TRP A 158 -17.27 115.98 8.96
C TRP A 158 -18.01 115.17 7.89
N GLN A 159 -18.72 115.80 6.95
CA GLN A 159 -19.37 115.08 5.83
C GLN A 159 -18.38 114.58 4.77
N GLU A 160 -17.32 115.32 4.46
CA GLU A 160 -16.24 114.82 3.60
C GLU A 160 -15.47 113.68 4.27
N GLU A 161 -15.09 113.84 5.55
CA GLU A 161 -14.45 112.75 6.32
C GLU A 161 -15.35 111.51 6.39
N LEU A 162 -16.67 111.66 6.55
CA LEU A 162 -17.61 110.53 6.53
C LEU A 162 -17.64 109.82 5.17
N ARG A 163 -17.65 110.55 4.05
CA ARG A 163 -17.61 109.97 2.70
C ARG A 163 -16.30 109.21 2.44
N ASP A 164 -15.17 109.78 2.87
CA ASP A 164 -13.87 109.11 2.75
C ASP A 164 -13.82 107.84 3.63
N PHE A 165 -14.42 107.86 4.82
CA PHE A 165 -14.59 106.66 5.64
C PHE A 165 -15.52 105.62 4.98
N GLU A 166 -16.66 106.02 4.43
CA GLU A 166 -17.57 105.12 3.70
C GLU A 166 -16.89 104.48 2.48
N SER A 167 -16.11 105.26 1.73
CA SER A 167 -15.29 104.78 0.62
C SER A 167 -14.27 103.73 1.09
N GLN A 168 -13.50 104.03 2.13
CA GLN A 168 -12.52 103.11 2.72
C GLN A 168 -13.16 101.83 3.30
N VAL A 169 -14.36 101.93 3.89
CA VAL A 169 -15.12 100.77 4.39
C VAL A 169 -15.60 99.90 3.23
N ASN A 170 -16.11 100.50 2.16
CA ASN A 170 -16.54 99.77 0.97
C ASN A 170 -15.36 99.07 0.26
N GLU A 171 -14.22 99.75 0.14
CA GLU A 171 -12.99 99.16 -0.41
C GLU A 171 -12.48 97.99 0.46
N ARG A 172 -12.50 98.14 1.79
CA ARG A 172 -12.18 97.04 2.70
C ARG A 172 -13.17 95.88 2.61
N HIS A 173 -14.46 96.13 2.46
CA HIS A 173 -15.44 95.06 2.23
C HIS A 173 -15.20 94.33 0.90
N ALA A 174 -14.83 95.03 -0.17
CA ALA A 174 -14.45 94.40 -1.43
C ALA A 174 -13.21 93.50 -1.27
N GLN A 175 -12.14 94.01 -0.63
CA GLN A 175 -10.92 93.24 -0.34
C GLN A 175 -11.18 92.03 0.57
N ILE A 176 -12.08 92.16 1.55
CA ILE A 176 -12.50 91.04 2.42
C ILE A 176 -13.25 89.98 1.60
N ASN A 177 -14.18 90.37 0.73
CA ASN A 177 -14.94 89.44 -0.10
C ASN A 177 -14.04 88.68 -1.08
N GLU A 178 -13.12 89.37 -1.76
CA GLU A 178 -12.12 88.73 -2.64
C GLU A 178 -11.25 87.74 -1.87
N ARG A 179 -10.78 88.13 -0.68
CA ARG A 179 -9.98 87.25 0.18
C ARG A 179 -10.76 86.05 0.72
N VAL A 180 -12.05 86.21 1.03
CA VAL A 180 -12.95 85.11 1.41
C VAL A 180 -13.16 84.16 0.23
N GLN A 181 -13.34 84.66 -0.99
CA GLN A 181 -13.47 83.84 -2.18
C GLN A 181 -12.18 83.03 -2.45
N LEU A 182 -11.00 83.67 -2.39
CA LEU A 182 -9.72 82.98 -2.55
C LEU A 182 -9.47 81.94 -1.45
N LEU A 183 -9.94 82.18 -0.21
CA LEU A 183 -9.88 81.19 0.87
C LEU A 183 -10.83 80.01 0.61
N LEU A 184 -12.05 80.25 0.11
CA LEU A 184 -13.00 79.19 -0.28
C LEU A 184 -12.47 78.34 -1.44
N GLU A 185 -11.89 78.95 -2.46
CA GLU A 185 -11.26 78.24 -3.58
C GLU A 185 -10.05 77.42 -3.12
N ARG A 186 -9.22 77.98 -2.22
CA ARG A 186 -8.11 77.25 -1.60
C ARG A 186 -8.59 76.07 -0.75
N GLU A 187 -9.66 76.25 0.03
CA GLU A 187 -10.24 75.19 0.85
C GLU A 187 -10.83 74.07 -0.02
N GLN A 188 -11.58 74.41 -1.07
CA GLN A 188 -12.08 73.42 -2.03
C GLN A 188 -10.95 72.65 -2.72
N ASN A 189 -9.85 73.33 -3.07
CA ASN A 189 -8.69 72.67 -3.65
C ASN A 189 -7.92 71.81 -2.63
N PHE A 190 -7.88 72.22 -1.36
CA PHE A 190 -7.33 71.41 -0.27
C PHE A 190 -8.15 70.14 -0.04
N VAL A 191 -9.49 70.25 0.05
CA VAL A 191 -10.41 69.11 0.19
C VAL A 191 -10.29 68.15 -1.01
N LYS A 192 -10.25 68.65 -2.25
CA LYS A 192 -10.02 67.82 -3.45
C LYS A 192 -8.67 67.11 -3.39
N SER A 193 -7.61 67.79 -2.96
CA SER A 193 -6.27 67.22 -2.79
C SER A 193 -6.25 66.14 -1.70
N GLN A 194 -6.91 66.38 -0.57
CA GLN A 194 -7.06 65.40 0.51
C GLN A 194 -7.82 64.16 0.04
N GLN A 195 -8.96 64.33 -0.64
CA GLN A 195 -9.74 63.22 -1.21
C GLN A 195 -8.93 62.41 -2.23
N ALA A 196 -8.15 63.07 -3.09
CA ALA A 196 -7.25 62.40 -4.03
C ALA A 196 -6.12 61.63 -3.32
N PHE A 197 -5.56 62.20 -2.24
CA PHE A 197 -4.54 61.54 -1.42
C PHE A 197 -5.10 60.34 -0.65
N GLU A 198 -6.30 60.45 -0.08
CA GLU A 198 -7.00 59.37 0.60
C GLU A 198 -7.33 58.24 -0.39
N ALA A 199 -7.88 58.56 -1.57
CA ALA A 199 -8.13 57.59 -2.63
C ALA A 199 -6.84 56.90 -3.13
N ALA A 200 -5.73 57.64 -3.28
CA ALA A 200 -4.43 57.07 -3.63
C ALA A 200 -3.85 56.18 -2.52
N SER A 201 -4.05 56.57 -1.24
CA SER A 201 -3.66 55.79 -0.07
C SER A 201 -4.48 54.51 0.06
N ASP A 202 -5.78 54.55 -0.25
CA ASP A 202 -6.65 53.38 -0.31
C ASP A 202 -6.32 52.46 -1.47
N ALA A 203 -6.06 53.00 -2.66
CA ALA A 203 -5.58 52.22 -3.79
C ALA A 203 -4.24 51.53 -3.48
N LYS A 204 -3.31 52.23 -2.80
CA LYS A 204 -2.04 51.66 -2.34
C LYS A 204 -2.25 50.58 -1.27
N ARG A 205 -3.16 50.79 -0.31
CA ARG A 205 -3.53 49.78 0.71
C ARG A 205 -4.19 48.55 0.08
N ALA A 206 -5.08 48.74 -0.91
CA ALA A 206 -5.72 47.65 -1.65
C ALA A 206 -4.70 46.85 -2.48
N LEU A 207 -3.77 47.53 -3.16
CA LEU A 207 -2.68 46.87 -3.88
C LEU A 207 -1.77 46.08 -2.93
N MET A 208 -1.39 46.64 -1.78
CA MET A 208 -0.60 45.96 -0.75
C MET A 208 -1.33 44.73 -0.17
N ARG A 209 -2.64 44.79 0.05
CA ARG A 209 -3.43 43.61 0.45
C ARG A 209 -3.42 42.56 -0.65
N ARG A 210 -3.69 42.94 -1.90
CA ARG A 210 -3.72 42.02 -3.04
C ARG A 210 -2.38 41.35 -3.31
N THR A 211 -1.26 42.06 -3.10
CA THR A 211 0.08 41.44 -3.18
C THR A 211 0.37 40.55 -1.99
N GLN A 212 -0.05 40.91 -0.77
CA GLN A 212 0.04 40.04 0.41
C GLN A 212 -0.79 38.76 0.27
N GLU A 213 -2.03 38.85 -0.23
CA GLU A 213 -2.91 37.71 -0.56
C GLU A 213 -2.30 36.84 -1.68
N GLY A 214 -1.71 37.46 -2.71
CA GLY A 214 -0.97 36.76 -3.75
C GLY A 214 0.25 36.00 -3.20
N ILE A 215 1.02 36.62 -2.31
CA ILE A 215 2.17 35.97 -1.65
C ILE A 215 1.69 34.86 -0.71
N ALA A 216 0.63 35.07 0.06
CA ALA A 216 0.08 34.04 0.95
C ALA A 216 -0.43 32.83 0.18
N THR A 217 -1.12 33.03 -0.96
CA THR A 217 -1.58 31.92 -1.80
C THR A 217 -0.43 31.18 -2.48
N THR A 218 0.62 31.85 -2.96
CA THR A 218 1.80 31.15 -3.50
C THR A 218 2.60 30.41 -2.44
N VAL A 219 2.72 30.95 -1.22
CA VAL A 219 3.32 30.25 -0.08
C VAL A 219 2.51 28.99 0.29
N ILE A 220 1.19 29.08 0.44
CA ILE A 220 0.33 27.92 0.73
C ILE A 220 0.45 26.84 -0.36
N VAL A 221 0.46 27.25 -1.64
CA VAL A 221 0.67 26.31 -2.76
C VAL A 221 2.06 25.66 -2.68
N ALA A 222 3.12 26.43 -2.41
CA ALA A 222 4.48 25.90 -2.26
C ALA A 222 4.63 24.95 -1.06
N GLU A 223 4.05 25.29 0.10
CA GLU A 223 4.02 24.44 1.30
C GLU A 223 3.26 23.14 1.04
N SER A 224 2.10 23.21 0.37
CA SER A 224 1.34 21.99 -0.01
C SER A 224 2.10 21.11 -1.01
N GLY A 225 2.83 21.73 -1.95
CA GLY A 225 3.70 21.03 -2.90
C GLY A 225 4.88 20.36 -2.22
N LEU A 226 5.53 21.05 -1.27
CA LEU A 226 6.61 20.48 -0.45
C LEU A 226 6.11 19.32 0.43
N ALA A 227 4.95 19.46 1.06
CA ALA A 227 4.33 18.38 1.83
C ALA A 227 4.03 17.15 0.96
N LYS A 228 3.52 17.35 -0.26
CA LYS A 228 3.30 16.27 -1.24
C LYS A 228 4.62 15.60 -1.66
N LEU A 229 5.65 16.38 -1.99
CA LEU A 229 6.98 15.87 -2.34
C LEU A 229 7.65 15.11 -1.19
N HIS A 230 7.42 15.52 0.07
CA HIS A 230 7.87 14.78 1.24
C HIS A 230 7.13 13.44 1.40
N GLY A 231 5.82 13.41 1.13
CA GLY A 231 5.03 12.17 1.10
C GLY A 231 5.52 11.21 0.01
N GLU A 232 5.67 11.70 -1.22
CA GLU A 232 6.17 10.93 -2.37
C GLU A 232 7.60 10.42 -2.14
N ARG A 233 8.49 11.26 -1.58
CA ARG A 233 9.85 10.83 -1.18
C ARG A 233 9.79 9.70 -0.16
N LYS A 234 8.97 9.83 0.89
CA LYS A 234 8.85 8.81 1.92
C LYS A 234 8.31 7.50 1.33
N GLU A 235 7.31 7.56 0.46
CA GLU A 235 6.80 6.37 -0.23
C GLU A 235 7.87 5.69 -1.09
N VAL A 236 8.75 6.46 -1.74
CA VAL A 236 9.91 5.92 -2.48
C VAL A 236 10.96 5.32 -1.54
N GLU A 237 11.23 5.92 -0.38
CA GLU A 237 12.13 5.39 0.65
C GLU A 237 11.58 4.08 1.26
N ASP A 238 10.29 4.03 1.61
CA ASP A 238 9.60 2.84 2.11
C ASP A 238 9.59 1.71 1.06
N ARG A 239 9.32 2.02 -0.21
CA ARG A 239 9.42 1.06 -1.33
C ARG A 239 10.84 0.56 -1.56
N ARG A 240 11.84 1.43 -1.45
CA ARG A 240 13.25 1.04 -1.57
C ARG A 240 13.62 0.07 -0.45
N ALA A 241 13.27 0.37 0.80
CA ALA A 241 13.54 -0.51 1.94
C ALA A 241 12.86 -1.89 1.79
N ALA A 242 11.63 -1.92 1.26
CA ALA A 242 10.95 -3.17 0.94
C ALA A 242 11.69 -4.00 -0.13
N LEU A 243 12.12 -3.35 -1.24
CA LEU A 243 12.89 -4.00 -2.30
C LEU A 243 14.28 -4.47 -1.83
N GLU A 244 14.92 -3.74 -0.94
CA GLU A 244 16.21 -4.08 -0.33
C GLU A 244 16.04 -5.33 0.57
N GLY A 245 14.99 -5.37 1.40
CA GLY A 245 14.65 -6.56 2.20
C GLY A 245 14.13 -7.76 1.40
N ASP A 246 13.60 -7.57 0.19
CA ASP A 246 13.30 -8.67 -0.73
C ASP A 246 14.54 -9.16 -1.47
N LEU A 247 15.48 -8.27 -1.82
CA LEU A 247 16.78 -8.62 -2.39
C LEU A 247 17.59 -9.50 -1.44
N ASP A 248 17.58 -9.18 -0.14
CA ASP A 248 18.25 -9.99 0.89
C ASP A 248 17.64 -11.40 0.97
N LYS A 249 16.30 -11.54 1.00
CA LYS A 249 15.63 -12.85 0.95
C LYS A 249 15.98 -13.66 -0.30
N PHE A 250 16.13 -12.99 -1.46
CA PHE A 250 16.57 -13.64 -2.69
C PHE A 250 18.03 -14.10 -2.60
N GLN A 251 18.92 -13.35 -1.94
CA GLN A 251 20.30 -13.75 -1.70
C GLN A 251 20.38 -14.94 -0.73
N ASP A 252 19.65 -14.91 0.39
CA ASP A 252 19.55 -16.02 1.34
C ASP A 252 19.01 -17.29 0.67
N SER A 253 17.92 -17.15 -0.10
CA SER A 253 17.36 -18.26 -0.88
C SER A 253 18.38 -18.82 -1.86
N LYS A 254 19.08 -17.95 -2.60
CA LYS A 254 20.13 -18.36 -3.55
C LYS A 254 21.27 -19.10 -2.84
N ALA A 255 21.72 -18.62 -1.68
CA ALA A 255 22.76 -19.30 -0.89
C ALA A 255 22.30 -20.70 -0.44
N GLN A 256 21.04 -20.85 -0.03
CA GLN A 256 20.45 -22.15 0.30
C GLN A 256 20.42 -23.08 -0.93
N TRP A 257 19.97 -22.59 -2.10
CA TRP A 257 20.00 -23.36 -3.35
C TRP A 257 21.43 -23.79 -3.74
N GLU A 258 22.44 -22.94 -3.54
CA GLU A 258 23.85 -23.30 -3.80
C GLU A 258 24.35 -24.40 -2.85
N VAL A 259 23.92 -24.40 -1.58
CA VAL A 259 24.19 -25.49 -0.62
C VAL A 259 23.48 -26.78 -1.02
N ASP A 260 22.18 -26.71 -1.36
CA ASP A 260 21.38 -27.88 -1.75
C ASP A 260 21.91 -28.52 -3.05
N ILE A 261 22.39 -27.70 -4.00
CA ILE A 261 23.08 -28.17 -5.22
C ILE A 261 24.42 -28.84 -4.87
N ALA A 262 25.21 -28.27 -3.95
CA ALA A 262 26.48 -28.85 -3.52
C ALA A 262 26.28 -30.18 -2.78
N GLU A 263 25.23 -30.31 -1.96
CA GLU A 263 24.89 -31.59 -1.33
C GLU A 263 24.37 -32.60 -2.35
N SER A 264 23.51 -32.18 -3.29
CA SER A 264 23.00 -33.03 -4.36
C SER A 264 24.12 -33.59 -5.25
N LYS A 265 25.15 -32.78 -5.56
CA LYS A 265 26.36 -33.24 -6.26
C LYS A 265 27.09 -34.33 -5.48
N LYS A 266 27.34 -34.13 -4.17
CA LYS A 266 27.96 -35.16 -3.31
C LYS A 266 27.15 -36.45 -3.24
N ARG A 267 25.81 -36.35 -3.22
CA ARG A 267 24.92 -37.52 -3.26
C ARG A 267 25.00 -38.26 -4.61
N ILE A 268 25.10 -37.54 -5.72
CA ILE A 268 25.32 -38.14 -7.06
C ILE A 268 26.69 -38.83 -7.13
N GLU A 269 27.76 -38.17 -6.68
CA GLU A 269 29.11 -38.75 -6.61
C GLU A 269 29.13 -40.02 -5.74
N ALA A 270 28.40 -40.05 -4.62
CA ALA A 270 28.26 -41.26 -3.81
C ALA A 270 27.53 -42.39 -4.56
N ILE A 271 26.41 -42.09 -5.23
CA ILE A 271 25.64 -43.06 -6.02
C ILE A 271 26.48 -43.62 -7.20
N ASP A 272 27.27 -42.79 -7.87
CA ASP A 272 28.15 -43.23 -8.96
C ASP A 272 29.27 -44.15 -8.43
N ASN A 273 29.84 -43.87 -7.24
CA ASN A 273 30.80 -44.76 -6.59
C ASN A 273 30.16 -46.11 -6.18
N ASP A 274 28.96 -46.08 -5.58
CA ASP A 274 28.20 -47.29 -5.21
C ASP A 274 27.85 -48.13 -6.45
N ARG A 275 27.47 -47.47 -7.55
CA ARG A 275 27.23 -48.11 -8.84
C ARG A 275 28.49 -48.80 -9.38
N MET A 276 29.64 -48.12 -9.36
CA MET A 276 30.92 -48.72 -9.80
C MET A 276 31.30 -49.94 -8.95
N ALA A 277 31.08 -49.86 -7.63
CA ALA A 277 31.31 -51.00 -6.72
C ALA A 277 30.35 -52.18 -6.98
N LEU A 278 29.08 -51.90 -7.31
CA LEU A 278 28.11 -52.92 -7.73
C LEU A 278 28.47 -53.54 -9.09
N GLU A 279 28.98 -52.76 -10.03
CA GLU A 279 29.42 -53.23 -11.35
C GLU A 279 30.66 -54.15 -11.23
N GLU A 280 31.62 -53.81 -10.37
CA GLU A 280 32.70 -54.72 -9.98
C GLU A 280 32.19 -55.99 -9.29
N ALA A 281 31.23 -55.87 -8.37
CA ALA A 281 30.65 -57.02 -7.66
C ALA A 281 29.90 -57.96 -8.62
N SER A 282 29.17 -57.40 -9.59
CA SER A 282 28.49 -58.15 -10.65
C SER A 282 29.50 -58.92 -11.50
N LYS A 283 30.60 -58.27 -11.92
CA LYS A 283 31.67 -58.94 -12.67
C LYS A 283 32.31 -60.10 -11.88
N ARG A 284 32.58 -59.90 -10.58
CA ARG A 284 33.09 -60.98 -9.69
C ARG A 284 32.08 -62.12 -9.54
N LEU A 285 30.77 -61.86 -9.60
CA LEU A 285 29.74 -62.90 -9.59
C LEU A 285 29.69 -63.65 -10.92
N GLU A 286 29.77 -62.97 -12.07
CA GLU A 286 29.87 -63.60 -13.39
C GLU A 286 31.08 -64.53 -13.50
N ASP A 287 32.25 -64.09 -13.04
CA ASP A 287 33.46 -64.91 -13.07
C ASP A 287 33.33 -66.14 -12.16
N ARG A 288 32.73 -66.00 -10.97
CA ARG A 288 32.41 -67.15 -10.08
C ARG A 288 31.35 -68.10 -10.67
N VAL A 289 30.42 -67.61 -11.48
CA VAL A 289 29.45 -68.47 -12.19
C VAL A 289 30.16 -69.30 -13.25
N LYS A 290 31.10 -68.71 -14.02
CA LYS A 290 31.95 -69.44 -14.97
C LYS A 290 32.77 -70.52 -14.25
N GLU A 291 33.45 -70.19 -13.15
CA GLU A 291 34.18 -71.17 -12.33
C GLU A 291 33.27 -72.32 -11.86
N GLN A 292 32.02 -72.03 -11.46
CA GLN A 292 31.07 -73.07 -11.08
C GLN A 292 30.63 -73.95 -12.25
N ASP A 293 30.46 -73.40 -13.45
CA ASP A 293 30.08 -74.17 -14.64
C ASP A 293 31.26 -75.02 -15.16
N ASP A 294 32.49 -74.51 -15.14
CA ASP A 294 33.71 -75.28 -15.42
C ASP A 294 33.90 -76.44 -14.43
N LEU A 295 33.61 -76.20 -13.14
CA LEU A 295 33.61 -77.25 -12.10
C LEU A 295 32.52 -78.29 -12.33
N LYS A 296 31.29 -77.89 -12.72
CA LYS A 296 30.22 -78.85 -13.08
C LYS A 296 30.65 -79.70 -14.28
N GLN A 297 31.18 -79.10 -15.34
CA GLN A 297 31.64 -79.82 -16.52
C GLN A 297 32.75 -80.84 -16.17
N THR A 298 33.63 -80.49 -15.22
CA THR A 298 34.68 -81.38 -14.69
C THR A 298 34.12 -82.50 -13.80
N LEU A 299 33.02 -82.27 -13.09
CA LEU A 299 32.33 -83.32 -12.33
C LEU A 299 31.55 -84.26 -13.26
N ASP A 300 30.90 -83.74 -14.30
CA ASP A 300 30.17 -84.52 -15.30
C ASP A 300 31.11 -85.42 -16.13
N SER A 301 32.32 -84.97 -16.45
CA SER A 301 33.32 -85.83 -17.10
C SER A 301 33.80 -86.95 -16.17
N ARG A 302 34.10 -86.64 -14.90
CA ARG A 302 34.47 -87.64 -13.89
C ARG A 302 33.36 -88.64 -13.59
N LEU A 303 32.10 -88.22 -13.62
CA LEU A 303 30.95 -89.11 -13.47
C LEU A 303 30.89 -90.11 -14.64
N LYS A 304 31.07 -89.65 -15.88
CA LYS A 304 31.17 -90.54 -17.06
C LYS A 304 32.33 -91.52 -16.95
N GLU A 305 33.52 -91.05 -16.57
CA GLU A 305 34.69 -91.92 -16.34
C GLU A 305 34.41 -92.97 -15.26
N LEU A 306 33.71 -92.61 -14.18
CA LEU A 306 33.31 -93.55 -13.12
C LEU A 306 32.26 -94.56 -13.59
N ASP A 307 31.29 -94.15 -14.40
CA ASP A 307 30.28 -95.04 -14.98
C ASP A 307 30.91 -96.02 -15.98
N GLU A 308 31.83 -95.56 -16.84
CA GLU A 308 32.59 -96.39 -17.78
C GLU A 308 33.48 -97.40 -17.04
N ASN A 309 34.22 -96.96 -16.02
CA ASN A 309 35.01 -97.85 -15.16
C ASN A 309 34.13 -98.86 -14.41
N SER A 310 32.95 -98.44 -13.92
CA SER A 310 32.00 -99.33 -13.26
C SER A 310 31.40 -100.36 -14.21
N ALA A 311 31.09 -99.97 -15.46
CA ALA A 311 30.65 -100.90 -16.51
C ALA A 311 31.74 -101.91 -16.86
N ARG A 312 33.00 -101.45 -16.97
CA ARG A 312 34.16 -102.31 -17.20
C ARG A 312 34.38 -103.32 -16.07
N LEU A 313 34.36 -102.88 -14.80
CA LEU A 313 34.49 -103.78 -13.65
C LEU A 313 33.36 -104.80 -13.55
N ARG A 314 32.12 -104.45 -13.95
CA ARG A 314 31.01 -105.42 -14.05
C ARG A 314 31.28 -106.47 -15.12
N SER A 315 31.81 -106.07 -16.28
CA SER A 315 32.19 -106.99 -17.37
C SER A 315 33.34 -107.92 -16.97
N GLU A 316 34.40 -107.38 -16.36
CA GLU A 316 35.54 -108.16 -15.84
C GLU A 316 35.09 -109.15 -14.75
N ARG A 317 34.18 -108.73 -13.85
CA ARG A 317 33.56 -109.61 -12.85
C ARG A 317 32.73 -110.74 -13.49
N GLN A 318 31.93 -110.44 -14.52
CA GLN A 318 31.14 -111.45 -15.22
C GLN A 318 32.06 -112.47 -15.90
N ALA A 319 33.09 -112.02 -16.62
CA ALA A 319 34.06 -112.91 -17.25
C ALA A 319 34.76 -113.82 -16.24
N PHE A 320 35.14 -113.29 -15.07
CA PHE A 320 35.72 -114.09 -13.98
C PHE A 320 34.72 -115.08 -13.36
N GLU A 321 33.43 -114.74 -13.26
CA GLU A 321 32.39 -115.67 -12.80
C GLU A 321 32.15 -116.80 -13.81
N GLU A 322 32.17 -116.50 -15.11
CA GLU A 322 32.10 -117.48 -16.21
C GLU A 322 33.32 -118.41 -16.22
N GLU A 323 34.54 -117.87 -16.11
CA GLU A 323 35.78 -118.65 -16.00
C GLU A 323 35.77 -119.53 -14.74
N SER A 324 35.37 -118.98 -13.59
CA SER A 324 35.22 -119.74 -12.33
C SER A 324 34.14 -120.82 -12.42
N ALA A 325 33.08 -120.63 -13.21
CA ALA A 325 32.08 -121.67 -13.46
C ALA A 325 32.65 -122.79 -14.33
N LYS A 326 33.40 -122.44 -15.39
CA LYS A 326 34.08 -123.40 -16.26
C LYS A 326 35.12 -124.23 -15.50
N VAL A 327 36.00 -123.60 -14.72
CA VAL A 327 37.00 -124.31 -13.90
C VAL A 327 36.34 -125.26 -12.90
N ARG A 328 35.18 -124.90 -12.33
CA ARG A 328 34.40 -125.81 -11.46
C ARG A 328 33.83 -127.01 -12.22
N ALA A 329 33.37 -126.82 -13.45
CA ALA A 329 32.93 -127.93 -14.32
C ALA A 329 34.10 -128.85 -14.70
N ASP A 330 35.24 -128.29 -15.10
CA ASP A 330 36.46 -129.04 -15.43
C ASP A 330 36.96 -129.87 -14.23
N ILE A 331 36.95 -129.28 -13.01
CA ILE A 331 37.26 -130.00 -11.75
C ILE A 331 36.27 -131.15 -11.50
N GLN A 332 34.97 -130.93 -11.71
CA GLN A 332 33.95 -131.95 -11.50
C GLN A 332 34.07 -133.10 -12.53
N GLU A 333 34.44 -132.81 -13.78
CA GLU A 333 34.74 -133.82 -14.79
C GLU A 333 35.96 -134.65 -14.37
N VAL A 334 37.05 -134.01 -13.96
CA VAL A 334 38.26 -134.66 -13.45
C VAL A 334 37.96 -135.54 -12.23
N GLN A 335 37.13 -135.07 -11.29
CA GLN A 335 36.66 -135.87 -10.15
C GLN A 335 35.92 -137.12 -10.62
N SER A 336 34.94 -136.97 -11.52
CA SER A 336 34.17 -138.13 -12.05
C SER A 336 35.05 -139.13 -12.82
N SER A 337 36.14 -138.67 -13.43
CA SER A 337 37.13 -139.50 -14.12
C SER A 337 38.06 -140.21 -13.12
N LEU A 338 38.42 -139.55 -12.02
CA LEU A 338 39.16 -140.13 -10.92
C LEU A 338 38.35 -141.21 -10.19
N ASP A 339 37.07 -140.94 -9.87
CA ASP A 339 36.16 -141.88 -9.22
C ASP A 339 36.01 -143.16 -10.05
N LYS A 340 35.83 -143.04 -11.38
CA LYS A 340 35.80 -144.18 -12.31
C LYS A 340 37.09 -144.99 -12.27
N ARG A 341 38.24 -144.33 -12.35
CA ARG A 341 39.55 -145.00 -12.25
C ARG A 341 39.75 -145.67 -10.89
N GLU A 342 39.26 -145.08 -9.81
CA GLU A 342 39.32 -145.69 -8.48
C GLU A 342 38.43 -146.94 -8.39
N THR A 343 37.25 -146.94 -9.03
CA THR A 343 36.42 -148.15 -9.15
C THR A 343 37.08 -149.22 -10.02
N GLU A 344 37.63 -148.86 -11.19
CA GLU A 344 38.37 -149.78 -12.07
C GLU A 344 39.59 -150.38 -11.36
N LEU A 345 40.33 -149.58 -10.58
CA LEU A 345 41.45 -150.07 -9.77
C LEU A 345 41.01 -151.02 -8.67
N LYS A 346 39.90 -150.75 -7.97
CA LYS A 346 39.35 -151.69 -6.96
C LYS A 346 38.88 -153.00 -7.60
N GLU A 347 38.25 -152.94 -8.77
CA GLU A 347 37.89 -154.15 -9.53
C GLU A 347 39.14 -154.95 -9.92
N LEU A 348 40.20 -154.29 -10.43
CA LEU A 348 41.48 -154.93 -10.73
C LEU A 348 42.17 -155.51 -9.48
N GLU A 349 42.16 -154.81 -8.34
CA GLU A 349 42.70 -155.28 -7.07
C GLU A 349 41.95 -156.53 -6.58
N THR A 350 40.62 -156.55 -6.65
CA THR A 350 39.83 -157.75 -6.28
C THR A 350 40.06 -158.90 -7.26
N GLY A 351 40.20 -158.64 -8.56
CA GLY A 351 40.57 -159.64 -9.56
C GLY A 351 41.96 -160.25 -9.32
N LEU A 352 42.97 -159.41 -9.02
CA LEU A 352 44.31 -159.85 -8.66
C LEU A 352 44.34 -160.62 -7.33
N ALA A 353 43.55 -160.22 -6.34
CA ALA A 353 43.40 -160.96 -5.09
C ALA A 353 42.79 -162.35 -5.33
N GLY A 354 41.78 -162.45 -6.21
CA GLY A 354 41.21 -163.73 -6.67
C GLY A 354 42.23 -164.62 -7.37
N GLN A 355 42.98 -164.08 -8.34
CA GLN A 355 44.07 -164.80 -9.02
C GLN A 355 45.15 -165.28 -8.04
N LYS A 356 45.51 -164.44 -7.06
CA LYS A 356 46.46 -164.82 -6.01
C LYS A 356 45.91 -165.97 -5.16
N GLN A 357 44.64 -165.93 -4.76
CA GLN A 357 44.01 -167.01 -4.00
C GLN A 357 43.96 -168.33 -4.79
N GLU A 358 43.75 -168.27 -6.10
CA GLU A 358 43.78 -169.43 -6.99
C GLU A 358 45.20 -169.99 -7.20
N LEU A 359 46.22 -169.12 -7.27
CA LEU A 359 47.63 -169.49 -7.22
C LEU A 359 48.02 -170.13 -5.89
N ASP A 360 47.65 -169.53 -4.75
CA ASP A 360 47.91 -170.05 -3.40
C ASP A 360 47.24 -171.43 -3.23
N ARG A 361 46.03 -171.61 -3.76
CA ARG A 361 45.34 -172.92 -3.81
C ARG A 361 46.07 -173.93 -4.69
N SER A 362 46.55 -173.52 -5.87
CA SER A 362 47.34 -174.37 -6.76
C SER A 362 48.63 -174.82 -6.09
N VAL A 363 49.33 -173.91 -5.40
CA VAL A 363 50.53 -174.21 -4.61
C VAL A 363 50.22 -175.21 -3.48
N ALA A 364 49.10 -175.03 -2.77
CA ALA A 364 48.62 -175.97 -1.75
C ALA A 364 48.25 -177.36 -2.31
N GLU A 365 47.87 -177.47 -3.58
CA GLU A 365 47.67 -178.76 -4.27
C GLU A 365 48.98 -179.41 -4.77
N PHE A 366 50.07 -178.63 -4.90
CA PHE A 366 51.41 -179.14 -5.20
C PHE A 366 52.17 -179.60 -3.95
N THR A 367 51.93 -178.99 -2.78
CA THR A 367 52.60 -179.37 -1.52
C THR A 367 52.46 -180.87 -1.17
N PRO A 368 51.26 -181.48 -1.14
CA PRO A 368 51.12 -182.90 -0.82
C PRO A 368 51.71 -183.82 -1.91
N LYS A 369 51.77 -183.37 -3.18
CA LYS A 369 52.46 -184.11 -4.25
C LYS A 369 53.98 -184.11 -4.04
N GLN A 370 54.53 -183.01 -3.54
CA GLN A 370 55.93 -182.89 -3.19
C GLN A 370 56.28 -183.75 -1.96
N GLU A 371 55.42 -183.78 -0.94
CA GLU A 371 55.55 -184.68 0.21
C GLU A 371 55.44 -186.16 -0.20
N GLN A 372 54.52 -186.49 -1.11
CA GLN A 372 54.38 -187.85 -1.65
C GLN A 372 55.62 -188.31 -2.44
N LEU A 373 56.23 -187.42 -3.23
CA LEU A 373 57.50 -187.69 -3.90
C LEU A 373 58.68 -187.83 -2.92
N ALA A 374 58.72 -187.02 -1.86
CA ALA A 374 59.72 -187.16 -0.80
C ALA A 374 59.59 -188.52 -0.10
N ALA A 375 58.37 -188.95 0.26
CA ALA A 375 58.12 -190.25 0.86
C ALA A 375 58.52 -191.43 -0.06
N GLN A 376 58.24 -191.34 -1.36
CA GLN A 376 58.72 -192.31 -2.36
C GLN A 376 60.25 -192.34 -2.45
N THR A 377 60.92 -191.20 -2.26
CA THR A 377 62.38 -191.10 -2.29
C THR A 377 62.99 -191.81 -1.07
N THR A 378 62.44 -191.59 0.13
CA THR A 378 62.88 -192.30 1.35
C THR A 378 62.61 -193.81 1.30
N GLU A 379 61.49 -194.25 0.70
CA GLU A 379 61.20 -195.68 0.51
C GLU A 379 62.18 -196.36 -0.48
N LEU A 380 62.68 -195.60 -1.47
CA LEU A 380 63.74 -196.07 -2.37
C LEU A 380 65.11 -196.12 -1.67
N GLU A 381 65.43 -195.16 -0.82
CA GLU A 381 66.65 -195.15 -0.01
C GLU A 381 66.72 -196.35 0.95
N GLU A 382 65.62 -196.69 1.64
CA GLU A 382 65.56 -197.92 2.47
C GLU A 382 65.79 -199.19 1.65
N LYS A 383 65.17 -199.32 0.47
CA LYS A 383 65.38 -200.48 -0.43
C LYS A 383 66.81 -200.58 -0.95
N LEU A 384 67.48 -199.43 -1.15
CA LEU A 384 68.87 -199.37 -1.60
C LEU A 384 69.81 -199.88 -0.49
N LYS A 385 69.55 -199.48 0.76
CA LYS A 385 70.26 -199.97 1.94
C LYS A 385 70.06 -201.47 2.19
N ASP A 386 68.83 -201.98 2.05
CA ASP A 386 68.49 -203.41 2.17
C ASP A 386 69.18 -204.27 1.06
N LEU A 387 69.47 -203.66 -0.10
CA LEU A 387 70.26 -204.27 -1.17
C LEU A 387 71.77 -204.24 -0.88
N GLU A 388 72.30 -203.17 -0.29
CA GLU A 388 73.71 -203.08 0.14
C GLU A 388 74.02 -204.08 1.25
N GLU A 389 73.13 -204.25 2.23
CA GLU A 389 73.27 -205.26 3.29
C GLU A 389 73.26 -206.70 2.71
N ARG A 390 72.43 -206.98 1.69
CA ARG A 390 72.48 -208.24 0.93
C ARG A 390 73.78 -208.41 0.14
N HIS A 391 74.35 -207.33 -0.42
CA HIS A 391 75.63 -207.40 -1.13
C HIS A 391 76.78 -207.77 -0.20
N GLN A 392 76.86 -207.14 0.98
CA GLN A 392 77.87 -207.45 1.99
C GLN A 392 77.75 -208.89 2.51
N ALA A 393 76.52 -209.41 2.67
CA ALA A 393 76.29 -210.81 3.03
C ALA A 393 76.75 -211.79 1.93
N LEU A 394 76.63 -211.43 0.64
CA LEU A 394 77.13 -212.25 -0.47
C LEU A 394 78.66 -212.20 -0.57
N GLU A 395 79.30 -211.07 -0.26
CA GLU A 395 80.77 -210.97 -0.22
C GLU A 395 81.40 -211.76 0.92
N SER A 396 80.77 -211.78 2.11
CA SER A 396 81.25 -212.63 3.22
C SER A 396 81.14 -214.12 2.88
N GLY A 397 80.02 -214.57 2.30
CA GLY A 397 79.85 -215.94 1.81
C GLY A 397 80.85 -216.34 0.71
N LYS A 398 81.31 -215.39 -0.09
CA LYS A 398 82.36 -215.61 -1.11
C LYS A 398 83.74 -215.85 -0.48
N SER A 399 84.08 -215.12 0.60
CA SER A 399 85.32 -215.30 1.35
C SER A 399 85.41 -216.67 2.04
N ASP A 400 84.28 -217.18 2.56
CA ASP A 400 84.26 -218.48 3.24
C ASP A 400 84.35 -219.66 2.27
N LEU A 401 83.86 -219.53 1.05
CA LEU A 401 84.04 -220.53 -0.02
C LEU A 401 85.49 -220.60 -0.54
N GLU A 402 86.25 -219.50 -0.52
CA GLU A 402 87.68 -219.53 -0.86
C GLU A 402 88.51 -220.24 0.21
N LYS A 403 88.17 -220.08 1.50
CA LYS A 403 88.79 -220.84 2.60
C LYS A 403 88.56 -222.35 2.46
N GLN A 404 87.33 -222.76 2.13
CA GLN A 404 86.99 -224.17 1.91
C GLN A 404 87.68 -224.80 0.68
N ARG A 405 88.09 -224.02 -0.32
CA ARG A 405 88.88 -224.55 -1.46
C ARG A 405 90.31 -224.88 -1.06
N ALA A 406 90.99 -224.01 -0.31
CA ALA A 406 92.37 -224.24 0.15
C ALA A 406 92.48 -225.40 1.16
N GLU A 407 91.39 -225.72 1.87
CA GLU A 407 91.34 -226.82 2.84
C GLU A 407 91.16 -228.20 2.15
N ASN A 408 90.49 -228.25 0.99
CA ASN A 408 90.31 -229.49 0.23
C ASN A 408 91.60 -229.98 -0.47
N GLU A 409 92.50 -229.09 -0.84
CA GLU A 409 93.79 -229.46 -1.48
C GLU A 409 94.74 -230.15 -0.47
N LYS A 410 94.68 -229.75 0.81
CA LYS A 410 95.41 -230.39 1.93
C LYS A 410 94.93 -231.80 2.30
N ASN A 411 93.73 -232.20 1.88
CA ASN A 411 93.14 -233.50 2.26
C ASN A 411 93.50 -234.65 1.29
N ALA A 412 94.12 -234.37 0.14
CA ALA A 412 94.52 -235.41 -0.81
C ALA A 412 95.85 -236.10 -0.43
N GLU A 413 96.85 -235.35 0.09
CA GLU A 413 98.21 -235.88 0.27
C GLU A 413 98.43 -236.69 1.57
N LYS A 414 97.54 -236.55 2.57
CA LYS A 414 97.67 -237.29 3.84
C LYS A 414 97.30 -238.77 3.77
N LEU A 415 96.54 -239.21 2.77
CA LEU A 415 95.99 -240.57 2.70
C LEU A 415 96.96 -241.64 2.14
N GLN A 416 98.21 -241.30 1.82
CA GLN A 416 99.12 -242.23 1.12
C GLN A 416 100.36 -242.73 1.90
N MET A 417 100.66 -242.20 3.09
CA MET A 417 101.82 -242.67 3.90
C MET A 417 101.52 -243.07 5.35
N GLU A 418 100.24 -243.13 5.74
CA GLU A 418 99.82 -243.74 7.02
C GLU A 418 99.87 -245.29 7.01
N ILE A 419 100.28 -245.91 5.90
CA ILE A 419 100.26 -247.37 5.69
C ILE A 419 101.61 -248.06 5.98
N ALA A 420 102.75 -247.36 5.98
CA ALA A 420 104.05 -248.01 5.74
C ALA A 420 104.85 -248.49 6.95
N ALA A 421 104.88 -247.78 8.10
CA ALA A 421 105.98 -247.95 9.07
C ALA A 421 105.61 -247.86 10.56
N LEU A 422 104.40 -248.31 10.96
CA LEU A 422 104.16 -248.80 12.32
C LEU A 422 104.83 -250.18 12.53
N ALA A 423 106.13 -250.25 12.31
CA ALA A 423 106.91 -251.48 12.40
C ALA A 423 108.34 -251.21 12.90
N THR A 424 108.47 -251.03 14.23
CA THR A 424 109.69 -251.31 15.04
C THR A 424 110.98 -250.50 14.75
N LYS A 425 111.80 -250.05 15.71
CA LYS A 425 111.81 -249.99 17.20
C LYS A 425 113.13 -249.27 17.60
N VAL A 426 113.24 -248.73 18.83
CA VAL A 426 114.50 -248.26 19.51
C VAL A 426 114.99 -246.82 19.21
N GLY A 427 115.50 -246.15 20.25
CA GLY A 427 116.35 -244.93 20.21
C GLY A 427 115.55 -243.61 20.24
N GLN A 428 115.32 -242.89 21.34
CA GLN A 428 116.14 -242.54 22.51
C GLN A 428 117.39 -241.69 22.19
N ASP A 429 117.38 -240.50 22.80
CA ASP A 429 118.43 -239.48 23.00
C ASP A 429 118.83 -238.55 21.83
N GLY A 430 119.06 -237.27 22.17
CA GLY A 430 119.67 -236.28 21.28
C GLY A 430 119.09 -234.87 21.41
N GLU A 431 119.54 -234.18 22.47
CA GLU A 431 119.70 -232.72 22.57
C GLU A 431 120.22 -231.99 21.30
N ALA A 432 120.04 -230.66 21.31
CA ALA A 432 120.78 -229.63 20.54
C ALA A 432 120.41 -229.40 19.06
N LEU A 433 119.65 -228.31 18.83
CA LEU A 433 119.97 -227.12 18.02
C LEU A 433 118.67 -226.31 17.85
N LYS A 434 118.40 -225.17 18.51
CA LYS A 434 119.24 -224.08 19.04
C LYS A 434 119.97 -223.25 17.98
N GLU A 435 119.21 -222.65 17.05
CA GLU A 435 119.44 -221.28 16.52
C GLU A 435 118.27 -220.81 15.62
N ARG A 436 118.04 -219.48 15.50
CA ARG A 436 117.00 -218.79 14.68
C ARG A 436 115.54 -219.00 15.16
N ALA A 437 114.99 -218.30 16.15
CA ALA A 437 115.24 -216.96 16.73
C ALA A 437 114.69 -215.74 15.94
N SER A 438 113.68 -215.11 16.58
CA SER A 438 113.39 -213.65 16.66
C SER A 438 113.03 -212.82 15.41
N ALA A 439 111.72 -212.55 15.24
CA ALA A 439 111.17 -211.20 15.05
C ALA A 439 109.64 -211.17 15.28
N LEU A 440 109.10 -210.03 15.75
CA LEU A 440 107.66 -209.64 15.76
C LEU A 440 106.70 -210.29 16.79
N GLU A 441 107.05 -210.21 18.08
CA GLU A 441 106.18 -210.63 19.21
C GLU A 441 105.90 -209.45 20.20
N ARG A 442 105.73 -208.21 19.69
CA ARG A 442 106.03 -207.01 20.52
C ARG A 442 105.10 -205.80 20.47
N ARG A 443 103.82 -205.89 20.09
CA ARG A 443 102.97 -204.68 19.98
C ARG A 443 101.51 -204.68 20.43
N GLU A 444 100.85 -205.81 20.68
CA GLU A 444 99.38 -205.81 20.84
C GLU A 444 98.86 -205.90 22.29
N ALA A 445 99.72 -206.13 23.29
CA ALA A 445 99.26 -206.42 24.67
C ALA A 445 99.04 -205.20 25.60
N GLU A 446 99.60 -204.02 25.32
CA GLU A 446 99.71 -202.94 26.34
C GLU A 446 98.62 -201.85 26.30
N LEU A 447 97.76 -201.79 25.28
CA LEU A 447 96.84 -200.63 25.11
C LEU A 447 95.60 -200.62 26.01
N LYS A 448 95.22 -201.75 26.64
CA LYS A 448 93.93 -201.90 27.34
C LYS A 448 93.86 -201.28 28.75
N ASN A 449 94.91 -200.61 29.23
CA ASN A 449 95.00 -200.12 30.62
C ASN A 449 95.03 -198.58 30.76
N ARG A 450 94.56 -197.84 29.74
CA ARG A 450 94.53 -196.36 29.75
C ARG A 450 93.14 -195.72 29.89
N GLU A 451 92.06 -196.50 29.82
CA GLU A 451 90.68 -195.98 29.80
C GLU A 451 90.18 -195.47 31.17
N SER A 452 90.80 -195.84 32.28
CA SER A 452 90.30 -195.55 33.64
C SER A 452 90.56 -194.13 34.17
N LYS A 453 91.10 -193.20 33.37
CA LYS A 453 91.49 -191.83 33.82
C LYS A 453 90.72 -190.68 33.18
N LEU A 454 89.58 -190.95 32.52
CA LEU A 454 88.82 -189.94 31.76
C LEU A 454 87.57 -189.38 32.48
N GLY A 455 87.08 -190.04 33.54
CA GLY A 455 85.85 -189.63 34.23
C GLY A 455 85.94 -188.35 35.07
N GLU A 456 87.12 -188.01 35.62
CA GLU A 456 87.28 -186.82 36.47
C GLU A 456 87.35 -185.49 35.68
N SER A 457 87.39 -185.55 34.33
CA SER A 457 87.41 -184.36 33.47
C SER A 457 86.03 -183.82 33.05
N GLU A 458 84.97 -184.62 33.13
CA GLU A 458 83.66 -184.24 32.57
C GLU A 458 82.86 -183.30 33.50
N GLU A 459 82.85 -183.55 34.81
CA GLU A 459 82.09 -182.73 35.78
C GLU A 459 82.54 -181.24 35.82
N ARG A 460 83.80 -180.94 35.46
CA ARG A 460 84.29 -179.55 35.39
C ARG A 460 83.78 -178.77 34.18
N VAL A 461 83.42 -179.46 33.09
CA VAL A 461 82.93 -178.80 31.86
C VAL A 461 81.48 -178.37 32.02
N GLU A 462 80.66 -179.16 32.73
CA GLU A 462 79.22 -178.88 32.87
C GLU A 462 78.92 -177.63 33.73
N SER A 463 79.78 -177.32 34.72
CA SER A 463 79.62 -176.12 35.55
C SER A 463 79.90 -174.82 34.79
N LEU A 464 80.90 -174.81 33.90
CA LEU A 464 81.28 -173.66 33.09
C LEU A 464 80.23 -173.34 32.00
N LEU A 465 79.60 -174.36 31.42
CA LEU A 465 78.54 -174.19 30.43
C LEU A 465 77.31 -173.46 31.00
N ARG A 466 76.92 -173.76 32.26
CA ARG A 466 75.78 -173.07 32.92
C ARG A 466 76.06 -171.60 33.24
N GLU A 467 77.32 -171.20 33.38
CA GLU A 467 77.69 -169.80 33.65
C GLU A 467 77.71 -168.93 32.37
N VAL A 468 78.11 -169.50 31.24
CA VAL A 468 78.05 -168.84 29.92
C VAL A 468 76.61 -168.56 29.50
N ASP A 469 75.72 -169.55 29.67
CA ASP A 469 74.31 -169.49 29.27
C ASP A 469 73.53 -168.38 30.00
N LYS A 470 73.95 -168.04 31.23
CA LYS A 470 73.39 -166.92 32.00
C LYS A 470 73.84 -165.56 31.46
N ARG A 471 75.11 -165.41 31.06
CA ARG A 471 75.66 -164.15 30.53
C ARG A 471 75.11 -163.81 29.14
N GLN A 472 74.81 -164.83 28.32
CA GLN A 472 74.19 -164.65 27.01
C GLN A 472 72.80 -163.97 27.12
N ARG A 473 71.92 -164.51 27.96
CA ARG A 473 70.55 -163.97 28.17
C ARG A 473 70.52 -162.57 28.79
N ASP A 474 71.51 -162.22 29.60
CA ASP A 474 71.64 -160.87 30.16
C ASP A 474 72.16 -159.84 29.14
N SER A 475 72.85 -160.28 28.08
CA SER A 475 73.26 -159.44 26.95
C SER A 475 72.09 -159.12 26.02
N GLU A 476 71.33 -160.14 25.62
CA GLU A 476 70.18 -160.02 24.70
C GLU A 476 69.10 -159.06 25.24
N LYS A 477 68.83 -159.11 26.55
CA LYS A 477 67.90 -158.17 27.21
C LYS A 477 68.36 -156.72 27.13
N ARG A 478 69.66 -156.45 27.29
CA ARG A 478 70.22 -155.09 27.21
C ARG A 478 70.15 -154.55 25.79
N GLU A 479 70.37 -155.40 24.79
CA GLU A 479 70.28 -155.00 23.38
C GLU A 479 68.85 -154.65 22.95
N ALA A 480 67.85 -155.40 23.44
CA ALA A 480 66.43 -155.08 23.22
C ALA A 480 66.05 -153.71 23.81
N THR A 481 66.42 -153.43 25.07
CA THR A 481 66.12 -152.16 25.73
C THR A 481 66.75 -150.96 25.02
N ILE A 482 67.96 -151.09 24.47
CA ILE A 482 68.63 -150.01 23.72
C ILE A 482 67.90 -149.69 22.40
N LYS A 483 67.36 -150.71 21.71
CA LYS A 483 66.60 -150.52 20.46
C LYS A 483 65.28 -149.78 20.72
N GLU A 484 64.56 -150.11 21.78
CA GLU A 484 63.34 -149.40 22.18
C GLU A 484 63.60 -147.92 22.51
N VAL A 485 64.66 -147.63 23.29
CA VAL A 485 65.04 -146.24 23.62
C VAL A 485 65.40 -145.43 22.38
N THR A 486 66.07 -146.05 21.40
CA THR A 486 66.46 -145.37 20.14
C THR A 486 65.23 -144.99 19.31
N ILE A 487 64.23 -145.88 19.22
CA ILE A 487 62.97 -145.62 18.51
C ILE A 487 62.18 -144.49 19.22
N ALA A 488 62.11 -144.52 20.56
CA ALA A 488 61.46 -143.48 21.35
C ALA A 488 62.11 -142.09 21.14
N GLN A 489 63.44 -142.01 21.06
CA GLN A 489 64.16 -140.76 20.79
C GLN A 489 63.91 -140.24 19.37
N GLN A 490 63.84 -141.10 18.36
CA GLN A 490 63.50 -140.68 16.99
C GLN A 490 62.06 -140.17 16.86
N ALA A 491 61.11 -140.78 17.56
CA ALA A 491 59.73 -140.29 17.63
C ALA A 491 59.63 -138.93 18.34
N ALA A 492 60.36 -138.74 19.45
CA ALA A 492 60.43 -137.47 20.16
C ALA A 492 61.02 -136.34 19.28
N ALA A 493 62.07 -136.62 18.52
CA ALA A 493 62.69 -135.65 17.62
C ALA A 493 61.74 -135.15 16.52
N LYS A 494 60.97 -136.05 15.88
CA LYS A 494 59.93 -135.65 14.91
C LYS A 494 58.85 -134.77 15.53
N GLY A 495 58.35 -135.16 16.71
CA GLY A 495 57.35 -134.37 17.44
C GLY A 495 57.84 -133.01 17.95
N ILE A 496 59.15 -132.76 17.99
CA ILE A 496 59.70 -131.42 18.26
C ILE A 496 59.69 -130.59 16.97
N ALA A 497 60.21 -131.12 15.86
CA ALA A 497 60.24 -130.43 14.57
C ALA A 497 58.83 -130.02 14.07
N GLU A 498 57.81 -130.86 14.30
CA GLU A 498 56.41 -130.54 13.99
C GLU A 498 55.85 -129.41 14.85
N ARG A 499 56.27 -129.31 16.12
CA ARG A 499 55.87 -128.19 17.01
C ARG A 499 56.54 -126.89 16.60
N ASP A 500 57.82 -126.92 16.23
CA ASP A 500 58.54 -125.72 15.80
C ASP A 500 57.96 -125.15 14.49
N ALA A 501 57.53 -126.01 13.56
CA ALA A 501 56.81 -125.60 12.35
C ALA A 501 55.43 -124.96 12.65
N LEU A 502 54.70 -125.47 13.66
CA LEU A 502 53.43 -124.92 14.13
C LEU A 502 53.60 -123.60 14.92
N LEU A 503 54.75 -123.40 15.58
CA LEU A 503 55.10 -122.13 16.22
C LEU A 503 55.47 -121.07 15.19
N ALA A 504 56.33 -121.40 14.22
CA ALA A 504 56.74 -120.48 13.15
C ALA A 504 55.58 -120.03 12.23
N THR A 505 54.52 -120.83 12.11
CA THR A 505 53.29 -120.44 11.41
C THR A 505 52.41 -119.54 12.27
N ARG A 506 52.26 -119.83 13.57
CA ARG A 506 51.55 -118.95 14.52
C ARG A 506 52.22 -117.58 14.69
N GLU A 507 53.54 -117.50 14.74
CA GLU A 507 54.26 -116.21 14.81
C GLU A 507 53.95 -115.33 13.59
N LYS A 508 53.92 -115.90 12.38
CA LYS A 508 53.51 -115.17 11.17
C LYS A 508 52.06 -114.69 11.23
N GLU A 509 51.14 -115.49 11.77
CA GLU A 509 49.76 -115.04 11.98
C GLU A 509 49.64 -113.92 13.02
N VAL A 510 50.43 -113.96 14.10
CA VAL A 510 50.45 -112.91 15.12
C VAL A 510 50.94 -111.60 14.52
N VAL A 511 52.08 -111.61 13.82
CA VAL A 511 52.63 -110.42 13.14
C VAL A 511 51.63 -109.84 12.11
N ALA A 512 50.93 -110.70 11.36
CA ALA A 512 49.89 -110.25 10.42
C ALA A 512 48.69 -109.60 11.14
N LYS A 513 48.27 -110.14 12.30
CA LYS A 513 47.20 -109.57 13.13
C LYS A 513 47.63 -108.25 13.79
N GLU A 514 48.87 -108.14 14.25
CA GLU A 514 49.42 -106.90 14.80
C GLU A 514 49.50 -105.79 13.74
N ALA A 515 49.92 -106.12 12.51
CA ALA A 515 49.89 -105.18 11.39
C ALA A 515 48.47 -104.71 11.05
N ALA A 516 47.50 -105.62 11.00
CA ALA A 516 46.10 -105.27 10.75
C ALA A 516 45.49 -104.40 11.87
N VAL A 517 45.86 -104.63 13.13
CA VAL A 517 45.46 -103.78 14.27
C VAL A 517 46.11 -102.40 14.20
N ALA A 518 47.37 -102.29 13.77
CA ALA A 518 48.04 -101.01 13.55
C ALA A 518 47.36 -100.20 12.42
N GLU A 519 47.01 -100.85 11.31
CA GLU A 519 46.29 -100.21 10.20
C GLU A 519 44.87 -99.77 10.62
N ALA A 520 44.17 -100.59 11.41
CA ALA A 520 42.85 -100.25 11.96
C ALA A 520 42.92 -99.03 12.89
N LYS A 521 43.96 -98.93 13.75
CA LYS A 521 44.18 -97.74 14.59
C LYS A 521 44.42 -96.49 13.74
N ALA A 522 45.33 -96.55 12.76
CA ALA A 522 45.60 -95.42 11.87
C ALA A 522 44.35 -94.94 11.12
N LYS A 523 43.45 -95.85 10.72
CA LYS A 523 42.14 -95.49 10.12
C LYS A 523 41.19 -94.82 11.11
N VAL A 524 41.16 -95.26 12.37
CA VAL A 524 40.36 -94.63 13.43
C VAL A 524 40.89 -93.23 13.77
N ASP A 525 42.21 -93.05 13.83
CA ASP A 525 42.83 -91.75 14.08
C ASP A 525 42.52 -90.75 12.95
N LEU A 526 42.63 -91.16 11.68
CA LEU A 526 42.21 -90.35 10.54
C LEU A 526 40.70 -89.99 10.54
N GLN A 527 39.85 -90.91 11.02
CA GLN A 527 38.42 -90.63 11.18
C GLN A 527 38.14 -89.65 12.33
N LEU A 528 38.92 -89.71 13.43
CA LEU A 528 38.84 -88.75 14.52
C LEU A 528 39.27 -87.34 14.10
N ASP A 529 40.34 -87.21 13.31
CA ASP A 529 40.77 -85.92 12.77
C ASP A 529 39.72 -85.33 11.80
N SER A 530 39.15 -86.16 10.91
CA SER A 530 38.04 -85.78 10.04
C SER A 530 36.78 -85.34 10.81
N LEU A 531 36.46 -86.00 11.92
CA LEU A 531 35.38 -85.61 12.83
C LEU A 531 35.70 -84.32 13.59
N ALA A 532 36.97 -84.07 13.94
CA ALA A 532 37.40 -82.84 14.58
C ALA A 532 37.32 -81.64 13.62
N ASP A 533 37.67 -81.80 12.35
CA ASP A 533 37.60 -80.72 11.36
C ASP A 533 36.17 -80.41 10.91
N SER A 534 35.35 -81.42 10.62
CA SER A 534 33.93 -81.24 10.33
C SER A 534 33.16 -80.61 11.51
N LYS A 535 33.55 -80.90 12.76
CA LYS A 535 33.05 -80.19 13.94
C LYS A 535 33.46 -78.70 13.93
N LYS A 536 34.71 -78.36 13.61
CA LYS A 536 35.15 -76.95 13.50
C LYS A 536 34.40 -76.21 12.40
N GLU A 537 34.12 -76.88 11.27
CA GLU A 537 33.33 -76.32 10.18
C GLU A 537 31.87 -76.07 10.59
N LEU A 538 31.25 -77.01 11.31
CA LEU A 538 29.91 -76.81 11.90
C LEU A 538 29.87 -75.65 12.91
N GLU A 539 30.90 -75.50 13.76
CA GLU A 539 30.98 -74.37 14.70
C GLU A 539 31.15 -73.01 13.99
N ARG A 540 31.92 -72.96 12.89
CA ARG A 540 32.01 -71.77 12.02
C ARG A 540 30.68 -71.47 11.33
N ALA A 541 30.08 -72.47 10.68
CA ALA A 541 28.80 -72.31 10.00
C ALA A 541 27.69 -71.84 10.96
N ARG A 542 27.64 -72.38 12.18
CA ARG A 542 26.70 -71.96 13.22
C ARG A 542 26.94 -70.52 13.69
N SER A 543 28.21 -70.10 13.77
CA SER A 543 28.58 -68.71 14.08
C SER A 543 28.17 -67.75 12.97
N ASP A 544 28.34 -68.15 11.71
CA ASP A 544 27.94 -67.34 10.55
C ASP A 544 26.42 -67.28 10.35
N VAL A 545 25.68 -68.33 10.73
CA VAL A 545 24.21 -68.28 10.83
C VAL A 545 23.79 -67.26 11.89
N GLY A 546 24.34 -67.31 13.11
CA GLY A 546 24.00 -66.34 14.16
C GLY A 546 24.33 -64.88 13.80
N ARG A 547 25.40 -64.65 13.03
CA ARG A 547 25.72 -63.34 12.45
C ARG A 547 24.67 -62.89 11.42
N LYS A 548 24.26 -63.80 10.53
CA LYS A 548 23.22 -63.51 9.51
C LYS A 548 21.85 -63.27 10.14
N GLU A 549 21.47 -64.04 11.15
CA GLU A 549 20.24 -63.82 11.93
C GLU A 549 20.23 -62.43 12.59
N SER A 550 21.36 -62.02 13.17
CA SER A 550 21.52 -60.68 13.76
C SER A 550 21.45 -59.57 12.70
N ALA A 551 22.08 -59.76 11.53
CA ALA A 551 22.02 -58.81 10.43
C ALA A 551 20.59 -58.66 9.87
N LEU A 552 19.87 -59.78 9.66
CA LEU A 552 18.47 -59.78 9.24
C LEU A 552 17.55 -59.11 10.26
N ALA A 553 17.82 -59.26 11.56
CA ALA A 553 17.06 -58.58 12.61
C ALA A 553 17.25 -57.06 12.58
N GLU A 554 18.46 -56.56 12.32
CA GLU A 554 18.71 -55.12 12.13
C GLU A 554 18.14 -54.59 10.81
N GLU A 555 18.25 -55.35 9.71
CA GLU A 555 17.65 -54.98 8.41
C GLU A 555 16.12 -54.91 8.50
N SER A 556 15.49 -55.83 9.24
CA SER A 556 14.05 -55.79 9.52
C SER A 556 13.64 -54.55 10.33
N LYS A 557 14.41 -54.15 11.35
CA LYS A 557 14.17 -52.88 12.09
C LYS A 557 14.33 -51.66 11.18
N ALA A 558 15.35 -51.65 10.33
CA ALA A 558 15.60 -50.55 9.39
C ALA A 558 14.48 -50.43 8.35
N LEU A 559 13.91 -51.54 7.88
CA LEU A 559 12.73 -51.56 7.03
C LEU A 559 11.50 -50.99 7.72
N ILE A 560 11.20 -51.41 8.97
CA ILE A 560 10.07 -50.89 9.75
C ILE A 560 10.20 -49.37 9.95
N GLU A 561 11.39 -48.86 10.29
CA GLU A 561 11.63 -47.43 10.44
C GLU A 561 11.52 -46.67 9.10
N ARG A 562 11.91 -47.30 7.98
CA ARG A 562 11.74 -46.73 6.63
C ARG A 562 10.26 -46.66 6.23
N GLU A 563 9.48 -47.70 6.49
CA GLU A 563 8.04 -47.73 6.25
C GLU A 563 7.31 -46.67 7.10
N ARG A 564 7.71 -46.53 8.38
CA ARG A 564 7.20 -45.49 9.27
C ARG A 564 7.43 -44.08 8.70
N ARG A 565 8.65 -43.78 8.25
CA ARG A 565 8.99 -42.49 7.60
C ARG A 565 8.21 -42.24 6.31
N LEU A 566 8.07 -43.27 5.45
CA LEU A 566 7.26 -43.16 4.23
C LEU A 566 5.78 -42.88 4.54
N SER A 567 5.24 -43.41 5.65
CA SER A 567 3.90 -43.08 6.12
C SER A 567 3.81 -41.61 6.60
N GLU A 568 4.81 -41.10 7.31
CA GLU A 568 4.87 -39.69 7.75
C GLU A 568 5.01 -38.72 6.57
N ASP A 569 5.87 -39.03 5.60
CA ASP A 569 6.07 -38.23 4.40
C ASP A 569 4.80 -38.20 3.53
N THR A 570 4.08 -39.33 3.41
CA THR A 570 2.82 -39.37 2.66
C THR A 570 1.68 -38.62 3.35
N GLU A 571 1.63 -38.58 4.69
CA GLU A 571 0.72 -37.67 5.42
C GLU A 571 1.09 -36.20 5.24
N LEU A 572 2.39 -35.86 5.32
CA LEU A 572 2.88 -34.50 5.08
C LEU A 572 2.56 -34.01 3.66
N LEU A 573 2.69 -34.89 2.65
CA LEU A 573 2.31 -34.59 1.27
C LEU A 573 0.80 -34.37 1.12
N LYS A 574 -0.06 -35.18 1.78
CA LYS A 574 -1.51 -34.95 1.81
C LYS A 574 -1.86 -33.58 2.40
N ARG A 575 -1.30 -33.24 3.57
CA ARG A 575 -1.53 -31.92 4.20
C ARG A 575 -1.06 -30.76 3.33
N LYS A 576 0.07 -30.91 2.63
CA LYS A 576 0.55 -29.93 1.64
C LYS A 576 -0.41 -29.81 0.44
N GLN A 577 -0.93 -30.94 -0.07
CA GLN A 577 -1.89 -30.95 -1.17
C GLN A 577 -3.23 -30.30 -0.79
N GLU A 578 -3.72 -30.55 0.42
CA GLU A 578 -4.92 -29.90 0.98
C GLU A 578 -4.71 -28.39 1.16
N GLY A 579 -3.54 -27.98 1.69
CA GLY A 579 -3.17 -26.57 1.82
C GLY A 579 -3.04 -25.85 0.47
N LEU A 580 -2.48 -26.52 -0.55
CA LEU A 580 -2.40 -25.98 -1.91
C LEU A 580 -3.80 -25.79 -2.52
N LYS A 581 -4.69 -26.77 -2.40
CA LYS A 581 -6.10 -26.63 -2.84
C LYS A 581 -6.81 -25.47 -2.15
N ALA A 582 -6.65 -25.32 -0.83
CA ALA A 582 -7.23 -24.20 -0.10
C ALA A 582 -6.68 -22.84 -0.58
N SER A 583 -5.41 -22.78 -1.00
CA SER A 583 -4.82 -21.57 -1.59
C SER A 583 -5.31 -21.31 -3.02
N GLU A 584 -5.56 -22.36 -3.80
CA GLU A 584 -6.13 -22.30 -5.15
C GLU A 584 -7.57 -21.77 -5.10
N ASP A 585 -8.40 -22.31 -4.20
CA ASP A 585 -9.77 -21.83 -3.92
C ASP A 585 -9.82 -20.35 -3.48
N ASP A 586 -8.83 -19.87 -2.72
CA ASP A 586 -8.74 -18.47 -2.29
C ASP A 586 -8.27 -17.56 -3.44
N LEU A 587 -7.32 -18.01 -4.25
CA LEU A 587 -6.87 -17.30 -5.45
C LEU A 587 -7.99 -17.20 -6.50
N GLU A 588 -8.80 -18.24 -6.70
CA GLU A 588 -9.96 -18.20 -7.60
C GLU A 588 -11.00 -17.18 -7.12
N LYS A 589 -11.32 -17.14 -5.83
CA LYS A 589 -12.22 -16.12 -5.25
C LYS A 589 -11.67 -14.70 -5.41
N ARG A 590 -10.36 -14.50 -5.24
CA ARG A 590 -9.70 -13.21 -5.49
C ARG A 590 -9.78 -12.81 -6.96
N LEU A 591 -9.56 -13.75 -7.88
CA LEU A 591 -9.70 -13.50 -9.33
C LEU A 591 -11.14 -13.11 -9.70
N GLN A 592 -12.15 -13.83 -9.20
CA GLN A 592 -13.56 -13.47 -9.40
C GLN A 592 -13.88 -12.07 -8.85
N THR A 593 -13.36 -11.74 -7.66
CA THR A 593 -13.53 -10.42 -7.03
C THR A 593 -12.86 -9.30 -7.83
N LEU A 594 -11.66 -9.55 -8.37
CA LEU A 594 -10.94 -8.61 -9.23
C LEU A 594 -11.63 -8.40 -10.56
N ALA A 595 -12.13 -9.47 -11.21
CA ALA A 595 -12.90 -9.37 -12.45
C ALA A 595 -14.20 -8.54 -12.26
N ALA A 596 -14.93 -8.77 -11.16
CA ALA A 596 -16.11 -7.98 -10.83
C ALA A 596 -15.77 -6.49 -10.60
N ARG A 597 -14.62 -6.20 -9.97
CA ARG A 597 -14.12 -4.83 -9.80
C ARG A 597 -13.68 -4.19 -11.12
N GLU A 598 -13.09 -4.95 -12.03
CA GLU A 598 -12.69 -4.48 -13.35
C GLU A 598 -13.91 -4.05 -14.18
N GLU A 599 -14.98 -4.85 -14.19
CA GLU A 599 -16.25 -4.49 -14.87
C GLU A 599 -16.92 -3.27 -14.22
N ALA A 600 -16.93 -3.17 -12.89
CA ALA A 600 -17.44 -1.98 -12.21
C ALA A 600 -16.65 -0.70 -12.58
N LEU A 601 -15.33 -0.79 -12.71
CA LEU A 601 -14.48 0.31 -13.15
C LEU A 601 -14.68 0.65 -14.64
N LYS A 602 -14.95 -0.34 -15.51
CA LYS A 602 -15.32 -0.10 -16.92
C LYS A 602 -16.65 0.64 -17.02
N GLU A 603 -17.66 0.26 -16.22
CA GLU A 603 -18.91 1.01 -16.14
C GLU A 603 -18.71 2.45 -15.67
N GLU A 604 -17.88 2.68 -14.65
CA GLU A 604 -17.60 4.02 -14.14
C GLU A 604 -16.81 4.87 -15.15
N ALA A 605 -15.84 4.28 -15.85
CA ALA A 605 -15.13 4.90 -16.97
C ALA A 605 -16.08 5.29 -18.12
N ASN A 606 -17.04 4.42 -18.47
CA ASN A 606 -18.05 4.72 -19.48
C ASN A 606 -19.01 5.84 -19.03
N LYS A 607 -19.45 5.84 -17.76
CA LYS A 607 -20.30 6.89 -17.17
C LYS A 607 -19.58 8.24 -17.09
N THR A 608 -18.30 8.26 -16.73
CA THR A 608 -17.50 9.49 -16.69
C THR A 608 -17.21 10.02 -18.08
N LYS A 609 -16.91 9.15 -19.06
CA LYS A 609 -16.77 9.54 -20.47
C LYS A 609 -18.06 10.17 -21.00
N ALA A 610 -19.22 9.56 -20.78
CA ALA A 610 -20.50 10.11 -21.22
C ALA A 610 -20.76 11.53 -20.66
N LYS A 611 -20.44 11.76 -19.37
CA LYS A 611 -20.53 13.10 -18.77
C LYS A 611 -19.56 14.12 -19.37
N VAL A 612 -18.35 13.69 -19.73
CA VAL A 612 -17.38 14.57 -20.43
C VAL A 612 -17.89 14.92 -21.83
N ASP A 613 -18.46 13.95 -22.56
CA ASP A 613 -19.06 14.19 -23.88
C ASP A 613 -20.28 15.13 -23.77
N GLU A 614 -21.11 15.02 -22.73
CA GLU A 614 -22.22 15.94 -22.42
C GLU A 614 -21.74 17.37 -22.12
N GLU A 615 -20.74 17.55 -21.24
CA GLU A 615 -20.19 18.87 -20.91
C GLU A 615 -19.44 19.50 -22.10
N LEU A 616 -18.77 18.70 -22.94
CA LEU A 616 -18.18 19.19 -24.20
C LEU A 616 -19.26 19.69 -25.17
N HIS A 617 -20.36 18.96 -25.33
CA HIS A 617 -21.50 19.42 -26.13
C HIS A 617 -22.10 20.72 -25.57
N ARG A 618 -22.26 20.81 -24.25
CA ARG A 618 -22.74 22.01 -23.59
C ARG A 618 -21.82 23.21 -23.84
N LEU A 619 -20.51 23.06 -23.63
CA LEU A 619 -19.52 24.11 -23.87
C LEU A 619 -19.52 24.59 -25.33
N GLU A 620 -19.69 23.69 -26.30
CA GLU A 620 -19.80 24.08 -27.71
C GLU A 620 -21.10 24.86 -27.99
N THR A 621 -22.23 24.52 -27.35
CA THR A 621 -23.46 25.33 -27.45
C THR A 621 -23.34 26.69 -26.76
N GLU A 622 -22.68 26.78 -25.59
CA GLU A 622 -22.44 28.05 -24.91
C GLU A 622 -21.49 28.94 -25.73
N LYS A 623 -20.46 28.35 -26.34
CA LYS A 623 -19.54 29.03 -27.28
C LYS A 623 -20.25 29.54 -28.53
N GLN A 624 -21.15 28.77 -29.14
CA GLN A 624 -21.95 29.24 -30.27
C GLN A 624 -22.83 30.44 -29.87
N HIS A 625 -23.54 30.35 -28.75
CA HIS A 625 -24.36 31.44 -28.23
C HIS A 625 -23.54 32.70 -27.83
N VAL A 626 -22.28 32.54 -27.42
CA VAL A 626 -21.35 33.67 -27.26
C VAL A 626 -20.95 34.27 -28.60
N ALA A 627 -20.69 33.46 -29.63
CA ALA A 627 -20.39 33.95 -30.98
C ALA A 627 -21.58 34.73 -31.57
N ASP A 628 -22.80 34.22 -31.43
CA ASP A 628 -24.03 34.90 -31.88
C ASP A 628 -24.18 36.26 -31.17
N LYS A 629 -23.97 36.31 -29.84
CA LYS A 629 -23.97 37.55 -29.05
C LYS A 629 -22.88 38.55 -29.46
N MET A 630 -21.70 38.07 -29.83
CA MET A 630 -20.64 38.94 -30.34
C MET A 630 -21.04 39.55 -31.68
N SER A 631 -21.68 38.78 -32.57
CA SER A 631 -22.21 39.30 -33.84
C SER A 631 -23.32 40.34 -33.63
N ASP A 632 -24.23 40.12 -32.68
CA ASP A 632 -25.25 41.11 -32.27
C ASP A 632 -24.62 42.42 -31.72
N LEU A 633 -23.51 42.32 -30.99
CA LEU A 633 -22.77 43.48 -30.47
C LEU A 633 -22.03 44.22 -31.59
N GLU A 634 -21.36 43.51 -32.50
CA GLU A 634 -20.72 44.12 -33.68
C GLU A 634 -21.74 44.86 -34.57
N ALA A 635 -22.93 44.28 -34.77
CA ALA A 635 -24.01 44.92 -35.50
C ALA A 635 -24.51 46.21 -34.80
N ARG A 636 -24.60 46.19 -33.46
CA ARG A 636 -24.93 47.39 -32.67
C ARG A 636 -23.85 48.45 -32.70
N ASP A 637 -22.58 48.07 -32.65
CA ASP A 637 -21.46 49.02 -32.74
C ASP A 637 -21.42 49.70 -34.12
N GLN A 638 -21.73 48.96 -35.20
CA GLN A 638 -21.95 49.55 -36.53
C GLN A 638 -23.16 50.51 -36.56
N GLU A 639 -24.27 50.17 -35.89
CA GLU A 639 -25.43 51.06 -35.77
C GLU A 639 -25.10 52.34 -34.98
N PHE A 640 -24.31 52.23 -33.90
CA PHE A 640 -23.82 53.37 -33.13
C PHE A 640 -22.85 54.24 -33.93
N ALA A 641 -21.93 53.64 -34.70
CA ALA A 641 -21.05 54.37 -35.60
C ALA A 641 -21.85 55.17 -36.63
N GLY A 642 -22.86 54.55 -37.28
CA GLY A 642 -23.75 55.25 -38.22
C GLY A 642 -24.56 56.38 -37.58
N LYS A 643 -25.02 56.20 -36.33
CA LYS A 643 -25.66 57.28 -35.54
C LYS A 643 -24.67 58.41 -35.21
N GLN A 644 -23.42 58.09 -34.90
CA GLN A 644 -22.38 59.07 -34.59
C GLN A 644 -22.00 59.89 -35.84
N GLU A 645 -21.89 59.27 -37.01
CA GLU A 645 -21.74 59.98 -38.29
C GLU A 645 -22.93 60.90 -38.58
N ALA A 646 -24.16 60.43 -38.38
CA ALA A 646 -25.37 61.23 -38.55
C ALA A 646 -25.41 62.45 -37.60
N ILE A 647 -25.03 62.26 -36.33
CA ILE A 647 -24.88 63.36 -35.36
C ILE A 647 -23.80 64.34 -35.82
N THR A 648 -22.64 63.85 -36.25
CA THR A 648 -21.53 64.69 -36.74
C THR A 648 -21.95 65.54 -37.94
N LYS A 649 -22.72 64.96 -38.86
CA LYS A 649 -23.33 65.68 -39.98
C LYS A 649 -24.33 66.74 -39.50
N SER A 650 -25.20 66.41 -38.54
CA SER A 650 -26.17 67.36 -37.99
C SER A 650 -25.51 68.52 -37.24
N MET A 651 -24.39 68.29 -36.55
CA MET A 651 -23.56 69.33 -35.94
C MET A 651 -22.98 70.26 -37.00
N LYS A 652 -22.45 69.72 -38.09
CA LYS A 652 -21.94 70.52 -39.21
C LYS A 652 -23.03 71.33 -39.92
N ASP A 653 -24.24 70.77 -40.06
CA ASP A 653 -25.40 71.49 -40.61
C ASP A 653 -25.91 72.60 -39.66
N LEU A 654 -25.72 72.44 -38.34
CA LEU A 654 -25.97 73.48 -37.34
C LEU A 654 -24.90 74.57 -37.37
N GLU A 655 -23.62 74.22 -37.46
CA GLU A 655 -22.49 75.16 -37.61
C GLU A 655 -22.62 76.01 -38.89
N ASN A 656 -23.01 75.39 -40.01
CA ASN A 656 -23.35 76.09 -41.26
C ASN A 656 -24.58 77.02 -41.12
N ARG A 657 -25.52 76.71 -40.21
CA ARG A 657 -26.65 77.59 -39.90
C ARG A 657 -26.26 78.74 -38.98
N GLU A 658 -25.42 78.48 -37.98
CA GLU A 658 -24.93 79.46 -37.02
C GLU A 658 -24.09 80.53 -37.72
N THR A 659 -23.15 80.12 -38.58
CA THR A 659 -22.43 81.02 -39.48
C THR A 659 -23.37 81.84 -40.37
N GLY A 660 -24.38 81.22 -41.01
CA GLY A 660 -25.41 81.93 -41.79
C GLY A 660 -26.35 82.83 -40.96
N PHE A 661 -26.46 82.62 -39.65
CA PHE A 661 -27.11 83.56 -38.73
C PHE A 661 -26.18 84.73 -38.38
N GLN A 662 -24.89 84.45 -38.15
CA GLN A 662 -23.89 85.47 -37.86
C GLN A 662 -23.74 86.47 -39.01
N GLU A 663 -23.68 86.00 -40.26
CA GLU A 663 -23.67 86.85 -41.46
C GLU A 663 -24.90 87.78 -41.54
N LYS A 664 -26.09 87.29 -41.11
CA LYS A 664 -27.30 88.11 -41.04
C LYS A 664 -27.25 89.14 -39.92
N VAL A 665 -26.65 88.82 -38.78
CA VAL A 665 -26.42 89.77 -37.68
C VAL A 665 -25.46 90.87 -38.13
N ASP A 666 -24.40 90.53 -38.87
CA ASP A 666 -23.47 91.51 -39.43
C ASP A 666 -24.13 92.40 -40.50
N ASP A 667 -24.98 91.86 -41.37
CA ASP A 667 -25.78 92.63 -42.32
C ASP A 667 -26.79 93.57 -41.60
N MET A 668 -27.42 93.12 -40.52
CA MET A 668 -28.26 93.99 -39.67
C MET A 668 -27.44 95.08 -38.97
N ASN A 669 -26.23 94.79 -38.51
CA ASN A 669 -25.34 95.78 -37.89
C ASN A 669 -24.92 96.85 -38.91
N ARG A 670 -24.51 96.46 -40.13
CA ARG A 670 -24.22 97.41 -41.23
C ARG A 670 -25.42 98.28 -41.58
N LYS A 671 -26.64 97.70 -41.59
CA LYS A 671 -27.89 98.47 -41.77
C LYS A 671 -28.14 99.45 -40.62
N ARG A 672 -27.84 99.06 -39.38
CA ARG A 672 -27.95 99.93 -38.20
C ARG A 672 -26.94 101.08 -38.25
N GLU A 673 -25.72 100.83 -38.70
CA GLU A 673 -24.69 101.85 -38.94
C GLU A 673 -25.11 102.82 -40.05
N GLY A 674 -25.62 102.31 -41.17
CA GLY A 674 -26.20 103.13 -42.24
C GLY A 674 -27.35 104.03 -41.75
N LEU A 675 -28.26 103.49 -40.93
CA LEU A 675 -29.31 104.28 -40.28
C LEU A 675 -28.77 105.32 -39.28
N SER A 676 -27.65 105.03 -38.59
CA SER A 676 -26.99 106.01 -37.72
C SER A 676 -26.46 107.20 -38.52
N VAL A 677 -25.79 106.94 -39.64
CA VAL A 677 -25.30 107.99 -40.56
C VAL A 677 -26.46 108.82 -41.13
N GLU A 678 -27.60 108.20 -41.43
CA GLU A 678 -28.80 108.91 -41.88
C GLU A 678 -29.41 109.79 -40.75
N ILE A 679 -29.36 109.35 -39.49
CA ILE A 679 -29.78 110.14 -38.32
C ILE A 679 -28.85 111.34 -38.12
N ASP A 680 -27.53 111.16 -38.22
CA ASP A 680 -26.55 112.26 -38.12
C ASP A 680 -26.77 113.29 -39.24
N ARG A 681 -27.03 112.83 -40.47
CA ARG A 681 -27.39 113.69 -41.62
C ARG A 681 -28.67 114.49 -41.37
N LEU A 682 -29.70 113.87 -40.80
CA LEU A 682 -30.94 114.56 -40.41
C LEU A 682 -30.72 115.58 -39.27
N ALA A 683 -29.77 115.32 -38.37
CA ALA A 683 -29.38 116.27 -37.33
C ALA A 683 -28.66 117.51 -37.93
N GLU A 684 -27.80 117.33 -38.94
CA GLU A 684 -27.19 118.43 -39.69
C GLU A 684 -28.24 119.28 -40.44
N GLU A 685 -29.22 118.64 -41.10
CA GLU A 685 -30.31 119.35 -41.78
C GLU A 685 -31.17 120.13 -40.78
N LYS A 686 -31.46 119.57 -39.61
CA LYS A 686 -32.15 120.30 -38.52
C LYS A 686 -31.34 121.53 -38.07
N ALA A 687 -30.03 121.38 -37.85
CA ALA A 687 -29.15 122.50 -37.49
C ALA A 687 -29.02 123.56 -38.60
N LYS A 688 -29.33 123.21 -39.85
CA LYS A 688 -29.45 124.16 -40.97
C LYS A 688 -30.80 124.90 -40.93
N ILE A 689 -31.89 124.20 -40.60
CA ILE A 689 -33.22 124.80 -40.40
C ILE A 689 -33.24 125.81 -39.25
N ASP A 690 -32.61 125.49 -38.12
CA ASP A 690 -32.56 126.40 -36.97
C ASP A 690 -31.77 127.69 -37.29
N ARG A 691 -30.67 127.60 -38.06
CA ARG A 691 -29.98 128.78 -38.63
C ARG A 691 -30.85 129.60 -39.58
N MET A 692 -31.73 128.97 -40.38
CA MET A 692 -32.69 129.72 -41.21
C MET A 692 -33.76 130.43 -40.37
N ARG A 693 -34.20 129.85 -39.25
CA ARG A 693 -35.15 130.48 -38.32
C ARG A 693 -34.54 131.73 -37.68
N GLU A 694 -33.31 131.63 -37.17
CA GLU A 694 -32.58 132.77 -36.61
C GLU A 694 -32.43 133.93 -37.62
N HIS A 695 -32.19 133.58 -38.89
CA HIS A 695 -32.07 134.56 -39.98
C HIS A 695 -33.41 135.21 -40.38
N LEU A 696 -34.54 134.54 -40.12
CA LEU A 696 -35.89 135.07 -40.29
C LEU A 696 -36.30 135.99 -39.13
N ASP A 697 -35.95 135.66 -37.90
CA ASP A 697 -36.27 136.50 -36.74
C ASP A 697 -35.45 137.81 -36.75
N LYS A 698 -34.18 137.77 -37.15
CA LYS A 698 -33.39 138.99 -37.47
C LYS A 698 -34.01 139.84 -38.58
N ARG A 699 -34.71 139.24 -39.56
CA ARG A 699 -35.49 140.00 -40.56
C ARG A 699 -36.77 140.61 -39.97
N LYS A 700 -37.47 139.92 -39.06
CA LYS A 700 -38.65 140.50 -38.37
C LYS A 700 -38.27 141.73 -37.54
N GLU A 701 -37.11 141.70 -36.87
CA GLU A 701 -36.62 142.82 -36.06
C GLU A 701 -36.37 144.08 -36.91
N VAL A 702 -35.74 143.92 -38.09
CA VAL A 702 -35.55 145.02 -39.07
C VAL A 702 -36.89 145.53 -39.63
N VAL A 703 -37.88 144.65 -39.84
CA VAL A 703 -39.23 145.05 -40.25
C VAL A 703 -39.95 145.83 -39.14
N GLY A 704 -39.80 145.44 -37.87
CA GLY A 704 -40.34 146.19 -36.72
C GLY A 704 -39.83 147.63 -36.68
N GLN A 705 -38.51 147.81 -36.78
CA GLN A 705 -37.87 149.14 -36.84
C GLN A 705 -38.31 149.98 -38.06
N SER A 706 -38.80 149.32 -39.13
CA SER A 706 -39.35 149.99 -40.32
C SER A 706 -40.79 150.47 -40.10
N VAL A 707 -41.58 149.69 -39.35
CA VAL A 707 -42.97 150.03 -38.98
C VAL A 707 -43.02 151.18 -37.97
N ASP A 708 -42.11 151.21 -36.98
CA ASP A 708 -42.04 152.29 -35.99
C ASP A 708 -41.71 153.65 -36.65
N ARG A 709 -40.79 153.64 -37.64
CA ARG A 709 -40.48 154.84 -38.45
C ARG A 709 -41.66 155.31 -39.30
N LEU A 710 -42.50 154.40 -39.78
CA LEU A 710 -43.73 154.74 -40.51
C LEU A 710 -44.81 155.34 -39.57
N ALA A 711 -44.94 154.84 -38.35
CA ALA A 711 -45.83 155.40 -37.34
C ALA A 711 -45.45 156.86 -37.00
N GLU A 712 -44.15 157.14 -36.87
CA GLU A 712 -43.64 158.48 -36.55
C GLU A 712 -43.84 159.50 -37.69
N VAL A 713 -43.75 159.05 -38.96
CA VAL A 713 -44.09 159.87 -40.15
C VAL A 713 -45.59 160.11 -40.24
N THR A 714 -46.41 159.11 -39.91
CA THR A 714 -47.88 159.21 -39.97
C THR A 714 -48.40 160.26 -38.98
N LYS A 715 -47.87 160.29 -37.76
CA LYS A 715 -48.20 161.27 -36.72
C LYS A 715 -47.92 162.72 -37.15
N LYS A 716 -46.82 162.96 -37.88
CA LYS A 716 -46.48 164.28 -38.46
C LYS A 716 -47.39 164.70 -39.63
N LEU A 717 -48.00 163.75 -40.34
CA LEU A 717 -48.96 164.02 -41.42
C LEU A 717 -50.38 164.36 -40.90
N GLU A 718 -50.77 163.87 -39.73
CA GLU A 718 -52.07 164.18 -39.13
C GLU A 718 -52.11 165.61 -38.55
N GLU A 719 -51.05 166.08 -37.91
CA GLU A 719 -50.94 167.46 -37.42
C GLU A 719 -51.03 168.50 -38.56
N LEU A 720 -50.52 168.17 -39.76
CA LEU A 720 -50.63 169.00 -40.95
C LEU A 720 -52.02 168.97 -41.61
N ARG A 721 -52.80 167.90 -41.42
CA ARG A 721 -54.18 167.79 -41.96
C ARG A 721 -55.21 168.54 -41.13
N ALA A 722 -55.00 168.70 -39.83
CA ALA A 722 -55.97 169.34 -38.92
C ALA A 722 -56.22 170.85 -39.15
N ARG A 723 -55.36 171.55 -39.91
CA ARG A 723 -55.47 173.01 -40.13
C ARG A 723 -55.84 173.46 -41.55
N SER A 724 -55.91 172.56 -42.54
CA SER A 724 -55.92 172.96 -43.97
C SER A 724 -57.23 172.73 -44.74
N LYS A 725 -58.37 172.40 -44.11
CA LYS A 725 -59.66 172.38 -44.83
C LYS A 725 -60.94 172.64 -43.99
N ARG A 726 -61.19 173.93 -43.77
CA ARG A 726 -62.56 174.52 -43.78
C ARG A 726 -62.57 175.81 -44.61
N LYS A 727 -62.43 175.63 -45.93
CA LYS A 727 -62.81 176.61 -46.97
C LYS A 727 -63.04 175.82 -48.27
N SER A 728 -64.26 175.95 -48.84
CA SER A 728 -64.64 175.76 -50.25
C SER A 728 -63.93 174.62 -51.01
N GLU A 729 -64.51 173.45 -51.31
CA GLU A 729 -65.85 173.17 -51.86
C GLU A 729 -66.17 173.91 -53.18
N GLU A 730 -66.68 173.12 -54.14
CA GLU A 730 -67.19 173.47 -55.48
C GLU A 730 -66.12 173.97 -56.49
N GLN A 731 -66.06 173.50 -57.75
CA GLN A 731 -67.15 173.03 -58.63
C GLN A 731 -66.80 171.76 -59.47
N SER A 732 -67.82 170.90 -59.67
CA SER A 732 -68.15 170.00 -60.83
C SER A 732 -67.08 169.55 -61.86
N ALA A 733 -67.05 168.33 -62.45
CA ALA A 733 -67.80 167.06 -62.35
C ALA A 733 -67.20 166.02 -63.37
N GLN A 734 -67.30 164.68 -63.28
CA GLN A 734 -67.58 163.78 -62.14
C GLN A 734 -66.79 162.41 -62.17
N PRO A 735 -67.21 161.22 -62.71
CA PRO A 735 -66.61 159.93 -62.26
C PRO A 735 -65.83 159.09 -63.32
N VAL A 736 -64.71 158.35 -63.07
CA VAL A 736 -64.17 157.52 -61.94
C VAL A 736 -64.63 156.03 -62.00
N PRO A 737 -63.81 154.98 -61.67
CA PRO A 737 -62.39 154.91 -61.25
C PRO A 737 -61.45 154.02 -62.12
N GLN A 738 -60.13 154.11 -61.88
CA GLN A 738 -59.06 153.24 -62.42
C GLN A 738 -57.94 153.00 -61.37
N GLU A 739 -56.93 152.21 -61.77
CA GLU A 739 -55.56 152.04 -61.22
C GLU A 739 -55.27 150.98 -60.14
N GLN A 740 -54.28 150.13 -60.46
CA GLN A 740 -53.12 149.81 -59.59
C GLN A 740 -51.97 149.17 -60.39
N PRO A 741 -50.97 149.97 -60.80
CA PRO A 741 -49.56 149.55 -60.91
C PRO A 741 -48.63 150.71 -60.43
N PRO A 742 -47.29 150.71 -60.64
CA PRO A 742 -46.35 149.65 -61.03
C PRO A 742 -45.12 149.48 -60.09
N VAL A 743 -44.39 148.38 -60.32
CA VAL A 743 -42.90 148.24 -60.35
C VAL A 743 -42.03 149.31 -59.65
N ALA A 744 -41.32 148.87 -58.59
CA ALA A 744 -39.84 148.90 -58.50
C ALA A 744 -39.36 147.87 -57.45
#